data_AF-A0A7J0GN65-F1
#
_entry.id   AF-A0A7J0GN65-F1
#
_cell.length_a   1.000
_cell.length_b   1.000
_cell.length_c   1.000
_cell.angle_alpha   90.00
_cell.angle_beta   90.00
_cell.angle_gamma   90.00
#
_symmetry.space_group_name_H-M   'P 1'
#
loop_
_entity.id
_entity.type
_entity.pdbx_description
1 polymer ?
#
loop_
_entity_poly.entity_id
_entity_poly.type
_entity_poly.pdbx_seq_one_letter_code
_entity_poly.pdbx_strand_id
1 'polypeptide(L)'
;MFIQPVTPLEHCEWLNKLLADIWPNYINPKLSMRFSSIVAKRLKHRKPRLIERIELQGFSLGSSPPSLGLHGTRWSTSGDQRIMRLGFDWDSTDTNIMLFAKLAKPLMGTARIVINSIHIKGELLLMPVLDGKAIMYSFLSTPEVRIGVAFGSGGSQSLPATVLPGVSSWLVKLVTDTLVKTMVEPRRRCFTLPPVDLMKKVTGAIIYVTVISASKLSRSNLKGSIARRQQSLMMDGRSEDCHDNKDMLTFVEVELEDLTRKTYVRPGSCPKWDSTFNMVLHEDTGILRFHLYECPPGSVKYDYLTSCEIKVRYVADDSTVFWAIGPDSTVIAKHAEICGKDVEMVVPFEGANSGELTVKLVLKEWQFSDGSHSSHGIRLGSQQSLYGSSNFLSGTGRKICITVVEGKDLMVKDKLGKSDPYVKLQYGKVLKRTKAVQHTPNPIWEQKFEFDEIVGGEYLKIKCNSEETFGDENIGSARVNLEGIIEGSVRDVWVPLEKVNSGELRLQIEAVKIEDYEGSMGSSNGLIELVLIEARDLVAADIRGTSDPYVRVHYGRMKRRTKVMYKTLNPQWHQTLEFPDDGSPLVLHVKDHNTVLPTSSIGDCVVEYHRLPPNQICDKWIPLQGVKRGEIHIQITRKVPELEKRPSLDSESSSTKVHQISGQMKEMMIKLQTLIEDGNVEGLSESLCELETLHDMQEEYTAQLETEQMLLLNKINELGQEILNSSPTLIRRAYSN
;
A
#
# COMPACT_ATOMS: atom_id res chain seq x y z
N MET A 1 0.94 -15.47 43.43
CA MET A 1 0.63 -15.96 42.06
C MET A 1 -0.24 -14.88 41.42
N PHE A 2 0.38 -13.86 40.81
CA PHE A 2 -0.38 -12.77 40.21
C PHE A 2 -1.04 -13.28 38.93
N ILE A 3 -2.38 -13.28 38.90
CA ILE A 3 -3.16 -13.66 37.73
C ILE A 3 -2.90 -12.58 36.68
N GLN A 4 -2.22 -12.95 35.58
CA GLN A 4 -2.04 -12.05 34.44
C GLN A 4 -3.42 -11.60 33.94
N PRO A 5 -3.60 -10.33 33.55
CA PRO A 5 -4.87 -9.88 33.00
C PRO A 5 -5.10 -10.57 31.65
N VAL A 6 -6.24 -11.26 31.56
CA VAL A 6 -6.66 -12.06 30.40
C VAL A 6 -8.05 -11.57 29.99
N THR A 7 -8.26 -11.35 28.69
CA THR A 7 -9.58 -10.97 28.17
C THR A 7 -10.55 -12.15 28.22
N PRO A 8 -11.87 -11.90 28.18
CA PRO A 8 -12.85 -12.95 27.94
C PRO A 8 -12.53 -13.71 26.64
N LEU A 9 -13.07 -14.92 26.55
CA LEU A 9 -12.93 -15.76 25.37
C LEU A 9 -13.89 -15.28 24.28
N GLU A 10 -13.34 -14.87 23.13
CA GLU A 10 -14.10 -14.30 22.01
C GLU A 10 -14.11 -15.23 20.80
N HIS A 11 -15.26 -15.36 20.15
CA HIS A 11 -15.41 -16.22 18.97
C HIS A 11 -15.02 -15.45 17.70
N CYS A 12 -14.21 -16.06 16.83
CA CYS A 12 -13.68 -15.41 15.62
C CYS A 12 -14.30 -15.95 14.34
N GLU A 13 -15.62 -16.20 14.32
CA GLU A 13 -16.32 -16.73 13.14
C GLU A 13 -16.16 -15.85 11.90
N TRP A 14 -16.15 -14.52 12.09
CA TRP A 14 -15.94 -13.56 11.01
C TRP A 14 -14.58 -13.74 10.32
N LEU A 15 -13.54 -14.12 11.07
CA LEU A 15 -12.20 -14.33 10.56
C LEU A 15 -12.16 -15.57 9.67
N ASN A 16 -12.82 -16.65 10.10
CA ASN A 16 -12.92 -17.88 9.32
C ASN A 16 -13.74 -17.67 8.04
N LYS A 17 -14.83 -16.88 8.11
CA LYS A 17 -15.61 -16.50 6.93
C LYS A 17 -14.76 -15.68 5.94
N LEU A 18 -14.06 -14.66 6.43
CA LEU A 18 -13.16 -13.86 5.61
C LEU A 18 -12.08 -14.74 4.94
N LEU A 19 -11.45 -15.64 5.69
CA LEU A 19 -10.45 -16.56 5.17
C LEU A 19 -11.02 -17.46 4.07
N ALA A 20 -12.23 -18.00 4.25
CA ALA A 20 -12.90 -18.79 3.22
C ALA A 20 -13.14 -18.01 1.92
N ASP A 21 -13.54 -16.74 2.03
CA ASP A 21 -13.81 -15.89 0.87
C ASP A 21 -12.53 -15.54 0.08
N ILE A 22 -11.42 -15.29 0.78
CA ILE A 22 -10.16 -14.85 0.16
C ILE A 22 -9.21 -16.02 -0.19
N TRP A 23 -9.43 -17.21 0.37
CA TRP A 23 -8.55 -18.37 0.19
C TRP A 23 -8.31 -18.76 -1.28
N PRO A 24 -9.34 -19.08 -2.09
CA PRO A 24 -9.12 -19.61 -3.43
C PRO A 24 -8.46 -18.61 -4.38
N ASN A 25 -8.80 -17.32 -4.28
CA ASN A 25 -8.40 -16.30 -5.25
C ASN A 25 -7.14 -15.53 -4.85
N TYR A 26 -6.83 -15.42 -3.55
CA TYR A 26 -5.74 -14.56 -3.07
C TYR A 26 -4.67 -15.33 -2.28
N ILE A 27 -5.07 -16.10 -1.27
CA ILE A 27 -4.11 -16.75 -0.36
C ILE A 27 -3.53 -18.01 -0.99
N ASN A 28 -4.37 -18.93 -1.46
CA ASN A 28 -3.94 -20.23 -1.94
C ASN A 28 -2.93 -20.14 -3.11
N PRO A 29 -3.13 -19.32 -4.17
CA PRO A 29 -2.15 -19.22 -5.26
C PRO A 29 -0.79 -18.71 -4.78
N LYS A 30 -0.78 -17.69 -3.90
CA LYS A 30 0.45 -17.10 -3.35
C LYS A 30 1.19 -18.06 -2.42
N LEU A 31 0.48 -18.69 -1.49
CA LEU A 31 1.08 -19.66 -0.56
C LEU A 31 1.53 -20.93 -1.29
N SER A 32 0.77 -21.41 -2.28
CA SER A 32 1.16 -22.57 -3.09
C SER A 32 2.46 -22.31 -3.85
N MET A 33 2.62 -21.13 -4.47
CA MET A 33 3.88 -20.76 -5.12
C MET A 33 5.05 -20.66 -4.13
N ARG A 34 4.84 -19.99 -2.98
CA ARG A 34 5.87 -19.84 -1.96
C ARG A 34 6.29 -21.19 -1.39
N PHE A 35 5.34 -22.03 -0.97
CA PHE A 35 5.62 -23.34 -0.39
C PHE A 35 6.16 -24.33 -1.41
N SER A 36 5.77 -24.27 -2.68
CA SER A 36 6.35 -25.09 -3.74
C SER A 36 7.89 -24.94 -3.79
N SER A 37 8.39 -23.70 -3.76
CA SER A 37 9.84 -23.43 -3.77
C SER A 37 10.54 -23.98 -2.52
N ILE A 38 9.95 -23.76 -1.33
CA ILE A 38 10.50 -24.21 -0.04
C ILE A 38 10.53 -25.74 0.01
N VAL A 39 9.42 -26.40 -0.35
CA VAL A 39 9.31 -27.86 -0.36
C VAL A 39 10.26 -28.47 -1.38
N ALA A 40 10.35 -27.93 -2.60
CA ALA A 40 11.30 -28.40 -3.60
C ALA A 40 12.76 -28.33 -3.09
N LYS A 41 13.14 -27.24 -2.42
CA LYS A 41 14.48 -27.10 -1.80
C LYS A 41 14.69 -28.13 -0.69
N ARG A 42 13.73 -28.31 0.22
CA ARG A 42 13.85 -29.26 1.36
C ARG A 42 13.89 -30.73 0.93
N LEU A 43 13.09 -31.11 -0.07
CA LEU A 43 13.04 -32.48 -0.59
C LEU A 43 14.38 -32.91 -1.23
N LYS A 44 15.10 -31.99 -1.88
CA LYS A 44 16.45 -32.27 -2.44
C LYS A 44 17.46 -32.64 -1.36
N HIS A 45 17.44 -31.95 -0.22
CA HIS A 45 18.44 -32.07 0.84
C HIS A 45 18.14 -33.16 1.87
N ARG A 46 16.85 -33.42 2.16
CA ARG A 46 16.43 -34.35 3.24
C ARG A 46 15.75 -35.63 2.72
N LYS A 47 16.12 -36.11 1.53
CA LYS A 47 15.57 -37.36 0.96
C LYS A 47 16.05 -38.61 1.70
N PRO A 48 15.23 -39.67 1.83
CA PRO A 48 15.64 -40.93 2.46
C PRO A 48 16.60 -41.70 1.55
N ARG A 49 17.39 -42.62 2.14
CA ARG A 49 18.35 -43.47 1.41
C ARG A 49 17.71 -44.32 0.31
N LEU A 50 16.42 -44.63 0.44
CA LEU A 50 15.64 -45.39 -0.55
C LEU A 50 15.30 -44.58 -1.81
N ILE A 51 15.49 -43.25 -1.79
CA ILE A 51 15.16 -42.36 -2.91
C ILE A 51 16.45 -41.76 -3.47
N GLU A 52 16.79 -42.13 -4.71
CA GLU A 52 17.94 -41.61 -5.44
C GLU A 52 17.72 -40.15 -5.84
N ARG A 53 16.54 -39.82 -6.37
CA ARG A 53 16.15 -38.47 -6.82
C ARG A 53 14.68 -38.24 -6.53
N ILE A 54 14.32 -37.03 -6.12
CA ILE A 54 12.92 -36.62 -5.93
C ILE A 54 12.68 -35.25 -6.57
N GLU A 55 11.54 -35.11 -7.24
CA GLU A 55 11.16 -33.90 -7.96
C GLU A 55 9.70 -33.54 -7.68
N LEU A 56 9.44 -32.26 -7.51
CA LEU A 56 8.10 -31.72 -7.38
C LEU A 56 7.52 -31.46 -8.77
N GLN A 57 6.42 -32.11 -9.13
CA GLN A 57 5.74 -31.95 -10.43
C GLN A 57 4.55 -30.99 -10.36
N GLY A 58 3.87 -30.93 -9.23
CA GLY A 58 2.72 -30.03 -9.02
C GLY A 58 2.47 -29.80 -7.54
N PHE A 59 1.96 -28.62 -7.22
CA PHE A 59 1.75 -28.19 -5.84
C PHE A 59 0.45 -27.39 -5.71
N SER A 60 -0.49 -27.92 -4.95
CA SER A 60 -1.74 -27.25 -4.57
C SER A 60 -2.07 -27.58 -3.12
N LEU A 61 -2.40 -26.57 -2.32
CA LEU A 61 -2.80 -26.71 -0.92
C LEU A 61 -4.28 -27.05 -0.72
N GLY A 62 -5.05 -27.16 -1.80
CA GLY A 62 -6.49 -27.40 -1.75
C GLY A 62 -7.33 -26.13 -1.61
N SER A 63 -8.65 -26.30 -1.65
CA SER A 63 -9.64 -25.23 -1.56
C SER A 63 -10.09 -24.91 -0.13
N SER A 64 -9.73 -25.77 0.83
CA SER A 64 -10.13 -25.62 2.23
C SER A 64 -9.09 -24.84 3.04
N PRO A 65 -9.41 -23.63 3.56
CA PRO A 65 -8.51 -22.86 4.41
C PRO A 65 -8.36 -23.46 5.82
N PRO A 66 -7.32 -23.08 6.57
CA PRO A 66 -7.23 -23.38 8.00
C PRO A 66 -8.34 -22.67 8.79
N SER A 67 -8.87 -23.35 9.78
CA SER A 67 -9.77 -22.80 10.78
C SER A 67 -8.97 -22.23 11.96
N LEU A 68 -9.30 -21.00 12.34
CA LEU A 68 -8.65 -20.25 13.40
C LEU A 68 -9.64 -19.98 14.53
N GLY A 69 -9.27 -20.32 15.77
CA GLY A 69 -10.00 -19.91 16.97
C GLY A 69 -11.39 -20.49 17.09
N LEU A 70 -11.59 -21.75 16.64
CA LEU A 70 -12.88 -22.45 16.74
C LEU A 70 -13.42 -22.54 18.18
N HIS A 71 -12.52 -22.62 19.17
CA HIS A 71 -12.86 -22.63 20.59
C HIS A 71 -12.72 -21.23 21.23
N GLY A 72 -12.71 -20.19 20.40
CA GLY A 72 -12.46 -18.81 20.80
C GLY A 72 -10.99 -18.46 21.00
N THR A 73 -10.75 -17.16 21.14
CA THR A 73 -9.44 -16.55 21.31
C THR A 73 -9.42 -15.70 22.56
N ARG A 74 -8.22 -15.47 23.09
CA ARG A 74 -8.04 -14.56 24.23
C ARG A 74 -6.69 -13.88 24.18
N TRP A 75 -6.66 -12.67 24.70
CA TRP A 75 -5.44 -11.92 24.93
C TRP A 75 -4.97 -12.15 26.36
N SER A 76 -3.67 -12.30 26.52
CA SER A 76 -2.97 -12.28 27.80
C SER A 76 -1.90 -11.20 27.75
N THR A 77 -1.75 -10.45 28.83
CA THR A 77 -0.70 -9.44 28.94
C THR A 77 0.39 -9.91 29.89
N SER A 78 1.63 -9.91 29.43
CA SER A 78 2.81 -10.27 30.22
C SER A 78 3.82 -9.14 30.14
N GLY A 79 3.88 -8.29 31.17
CA GLY A 79 4.62 -7.02 31.11
C GLY A 79 3.98 -6.09 30.09
N ASP A 80 4.77 -5.54 29.17
CA ASP A 80 4.30 -4.69 28.07
C ASP A 80 3.87 -5.49 26.82
N GLN A 81 4.06 -6.81 26.81
CA GLN A 81 3.73 -7.65 25.67
C GLN A 81 2.31 -8.20 25.75
N ARG A 82 1.53 -7.97 24.69
CA ARG A 82 0.24 -8.61 24.46
C ARG A 82 0.46 -9.90 23.67
N ILE A 83 -0.18 -10.98 24.12
CA ILE A 83 -0.07 -12.32 23.51
C ILE A 83 -1.49 -12.83 23.27
N MET A 84 -1.86 -13.03 22.02
CA MET A 84 -3.09 -13.73 21.65
C MET A 84 -2.82 -15.24 21.54
N ARG A 85 -3.71 -16.04 22.13
CA ARG A 85 -3.72 -17.50 21.95
C ARG A 85 -4.87 -17.90 21.05
N LEU A 86 -4.57 -18.72 20.06
CA LEU A 86 -5.47 -19.06 18.96
C LEU A 86 -5.31 -20.54 18.59
N GLY A 87 -6.39 -21.31 18.65
CA GLY A 87 -6.39 -22.66 18.09
C GLY A 87 -6.24 -22.63 16.57
N PHE A 88 -5.35 -23.46 16.03
CA PHE A 88 -5.13 -23.64 14.60
C PHE A 88 -5.50 -25.07 14.21
N ASP A 89 -6.41 -25.22 13.27
CA ASP A 89 -6.85 -26.51 12.76
C ASP A 89 -6.98 -26.44 11.23
N TRP A 90 -6.10 -27.13 10.52
CA TRP A 90 -6.12 -27.20 9.07
C TRP A 90 -6.30 -28.64 8.65
N ASP A 91 -7.47 -28.98 8.11
CA ASP A 91 -7.78 -30.28 7.54
C ASP A 91 -8.19 -30.10 6.08
N SER A 92 -7.28 -30.36 5.14
CA SER A 92 -7.57 -30.33 3.70
C SER A 92 -7.52 -31.75 3.14
N THR A 93 -8.63 -32.17 2.54
CA THR A 93 -8.78 -33.48 1.86
C THR A 93 -8.62 -33.40 0.35
N ASP A 94 -8.39 -32.20 -0.19
CA ASP A 94 -8.29 -31.89 -1.62
C ASP A 94 -6.94 -31.26 -1.99
N THR A 95 -5.97 -31.36 -1.08
CA THR A 95 -4.57 -31.04 -1.35
C THR A 95 -4.07 -31.91 -2.51
N ASN A 96 -3.25 -31.35 -3.40
CA ASN A 96 -2.65 -32.12 -4.49
C ASN A 96 -1.19 -31.73 -4.67
N ILE A 97 -0.30 -32.49 -4.03
CA ILE A 97 1.16 -32.35 -4.20
C ILE A 97 1.67 -33.60 -4.90
N MET A 98 2.11 -33.43 -6.15
CA MET A 98 2.62 -34.52 -6.97
C MET A 98 4.15 -34.53 -6.94
N LEU A 99 4.72 -35.65 -6.51
CA LEU A 99 6.15 -35.90 -6.47
C LEU A 99 6.51 -37.06 -7.39
N PHE A 100 7.60 -36.90 -8.12
CA PHE A 100 8.24 -37.96 -8.86
C PHE A 100 9.50 -38.42 -8.13
N ALA A 101 9.62 -39.71 -7.86
CA ALA A 101 10.76 -40.30 -7.17
C ALA A 101 11.44 -41.38 -8.03
N LYS A 102 12.76 -41.29 -8.16
CA LYS A 102 13.61 -42.36 -8.67
C LYS A 102 14.13 -43.17 -7.48
N LEU A 103 13.88 -44.46 -7.46
CA LEU A 103 14.19 -45.35 -6.34
C LEU A 103 15.63 -45.87 -6.43
N ALA A 104 16.31 -45.88 -5.29
CA ALA A 104 17.64 -46.46 -5.15
C ALA A 104 17.57 -47.99 -5.04
N LYS A 105 18.71 -48.67 -5.16
CA LYS A 105 18.81 -50.13 -4.92
C LYS A 105 18.41 -50.43 -3.46
N PRO A 106 17.62 -51.49 -3.18
CA PRO A 106 17.23 -52.59 -4.07
C PRO A 106 15.90 -52.39 -4.83
N LEU A 107 15.14 -51.33 -4.54
CA LEU A 107 13.78 -51.14 -5.06
C LEU A 107 13.71 -50.78 -6.55
N MET A 108 14.82 -50.32 -7.15
CA MET A 108 15.05 -50.00 -8.58
C MET A 108 13.77 -49.70 -9.41
N GLY A 109 13.52 -48.42 -9.71
CA GLY A 109 12.37 -48.02 -10.53
C GLY A 109 12.02 -46.54 -10.37
N THR A 110 10.87 -46.14 -10.89
CA THR A 110 10.29 -44.81 -10.70
C THR A 110 8.94 -44.92 -10.01
N ALA A 111 8.62 -43.96 -9.15
CA ALA A 111 7.36 -43.93 -8.40
C ALA A 111 6.75 -42.52 -8.47
N ARG A 112 5.43 -42.47 -8.63
CA ARG A 112 4.65 -41.24 -8.48
C ARG A 112 4.03 -41.24 -7.08
N ILE A 113 4.36 -40.24 -6.29
CA ILE A 113 3.83 -40.05 -4.93
C ILE A 113 2.89 -38.85 -4.99
N VAL A 114 1.66 -39.03 -4.53
CA VAL A 114 0.64 -37.98 -4.50
C VAL A 114 0.24 -37.77 -3.05
N ILE A 115 0.42 -36.55 -2.54
CA ILE A 115 -0.12 -36.16 -1.24
C ILE A 115 -1.52 -35.61 -1.49
N ASN A 116 -2.53 -36.28 -0.95
CA ASN A 116 -3.94 -35.96 -1.18
C ASN A 116 -4.64 -35.35 0.05
N SER A 117 -4.03 -35.44 1.23
CA SER A 117 -4.54 -34.75 2.42
C SER A 117 -3.42 -34.29 3.34
N ILE A 118 -3.65 -33.15 3.98
CA ILE A 118 -2.79 -32.59 5.02
C ILE A 118 -3.69 -32.19 6.19
N HIS A 119 -3.34 -32.67 7.37
CA HIS A 119 -3.96 -32.27 8.63
C HIS A 119 -2.90 -31.73 9.58
N ILE A 120 -3.02 -30.46 9.98
CA ILE A 120 -2.13 -29.79 10.94
C ILE A 120 -2.98 -29.14 12.03
N LYS A 121 -2.76 -29.54 13.28
CA LYS A 121 -3.51 -29.03 14.43
C LYS A 121 -2.57 -28.61 15.56
N GLY A 122 -2.80 -27.44 16.14
CA GLY A 122 -2.00 -26.95 17.27
C GLY A 122 -2.48 -25.61 17.82
N GLU A 123 -1.80 -25.12 18.86
CA GLU A 123 -2.09 -23.82 19.47
C GLU A 123 -1.08 -22.79 18.99
N LEU A 124 -1.55 -21.73 18.32
CA LEU A 124 -0.75 -20.60 17.87
C LEU A 124 -0.71 -19.49 18.92
N LEU A 125 0.46 -18.87 19.03
CA LEU A 125 0.70 -17.63 19.74
C LEU A 125 0.92 -16.53 18.70
N LEU A 126 0.18 -15.42 18.83
CA LEU A 126 0.39 -14.22 18.05
C LEU A 126 0.77 -13.07 19.00
N MET A 127 1.88 -12.41 18.70
CA MET A 127 2.45 -11.36 19.54
C MET A 127 2.70 -10.13 18.67
N PRO A 128 1.83 -9.10 18.71
CA PRO A 128 2.13 -7.84 18.08
C PRO A 128 3.37 -7.21 18.73
N VAL A 129 4.28 -6.74 17.90
CA VAL A 129 5.51 -6.04 18.28
C VAL A 129 5.63 -4.76 17.44
N LEU A 130 6.51 -3.84 17.85
CA LEU A 130 6.72 -2.55 17.17
C LEU A 130 5.40 -1.78 16.98
N ASP A 131 4.60 -1.66 18.04
CA ASP A 131 3.28 -1.01 18.03
C ASP A 131 2.32 -1.55 16.95
N GLY A 132 2.40 -2.86 16.68
CA GLY A 132 1.55 -3.55 15.71
C GLY A 132 2.09 -3.55 14.28
N LYS A 133 3.24 -2.93 14.01
CA LYS A 133 3.89 -2.96 12.68
C LYS A 133 4.43 -4.33 12.31
N ALA A 134 4.63 -5.22 13.29
CA ALA A 134 4.99 -6.60 13.02
C ALA A 134 4.30 -7.54 14.00
N ILE A 135 4.14 -8.79 13.57
CA ILE A 135 3.52 -9.85 14.35
C ILE A 135 4.51 -11.01 14.43
N MET A 136 4.91 -11.34 15.65
CA MET A 136 5.63 -12.58 15.92
C MET A 136 4.63 -13.71 16.09
N TYR A 137 4.92 -14.88 15.52
CA TYR A 137 4.06 -16.05 15.60
C TYR A 137 4.84 -17.35 15.77
N SER A 138 4.26 -18.25 16.56
CA SER A 138 4.81 -19.58 16.86
C SER A 138 3.71 -20.52 17.35
N PHE A 139 3.94 -21.82 17.23
CA PHE A 139 3.17 -22.81 17.97
C PHE A 139 3.69 -22.93 19.40
N LEU A 140 2.76 -22.99 20.36
CA LEU A 140 3.07 -23.18 21.77
C LEU A 140 3.78 -24.51 22.04
N SER A 141 3.41 -25.56 21.30
CA SER A 141 3.98 -26.90 21.37
C SER A 141 4.03 -27.52 19.98
N THR A 142 4.76 -28.62 19.83
CA THR A 142 4.81 -29.37 18.55
C THR A 142 3.39 -29.67 18.05
N PRO A 143 2.99 -29.17 16.87
CA PRO A 143 1.66 -29.42 16.33
C PRO A 143 1.52 -30.87 15.89
N GLU A 144 0.28 -31.36 15.89
CA GLU A 144 -0.07 -32.65 15.33
C GLU A 144 -0.08 -32.56 13.80
N VAL A 145 0.67 -33.42 13.11
CA VAL A 145 0.77 -33.45 11.65
C VAL A 145 0.39 -34.84 11.14
N ARG A 146 -0.57 -34.90 10.21
CA ARG A 146 -0.93 -36.12 9.48
C ARG A 146 -0.96 -35.82 7.98
N ILE A 147 -0.47 -36.76 7.17
CA ILE A 147 -0.36 -36.60 5.72
C ILE A 147 -0.90 -37.85 5.03
N GLY A 148 -1.92 -37.67 4.19
CA GLY A 148 -2.44 -38.71 3.30
C GLY A 148 -1.56 -38.84 2.06
N VAL A 149 -1.12 -40.06 1.76
CA VAL A 149 -0.24 -40.35 0.63
C VAL A 149 -0.82 -41.47 -0.21
N ALA A 150 -0.94 -41.24 -1.51
CA ALA A 150 -1.30 -42.21 -2.53
C ALA A 150 -0.10 -42.45 -3.47
N PHE A 151 -0.01 -43.65 -4.01
CA PHE A 151 1.06 -44.03 -4.95
C PHE A 151 0.46 -44.40 -6.31
N GLY A 152 1.01 -43.82 -7.39
CA GLY A 152 0.61 -44.12 -8.76
C GLY A 152 1.54 -45.16 -9.40
N SER A 153 0.98 -46.12 -10.13
CA SER A 153 1.73 -47.10 -10.94
C SER A 153 2.29 -46.41 -12.19
N GLY A 154 3.62 -46.23 -12.24
CA GLY A 154 4.33 -45.92 -13.47
C GLY A 154 4.55 -47.20 -14.27
N GLY A 155 4.28 -47.18 -15.57
CA GLY A 155 4.24 -48.37 -16.42
C GLY A 155 5.51 -49.24 -16.47
N SER A 156 5.25 -50.48 -16.93
CA SER A 156 6.09 -51.65 -17.29
C SER A 156 6.78 -52.50 -16.22
N GLN A 157 6.94 -52.06 -14.97
CA GLN A 157 7.23 -52.99 -13.85
C GLN A 157 6.49 -52.52 -12.59
N SER A 158 5.25 -52.99 -12.45
CA SER A 158 4.45 -52.73 -11.26
C SER A 158 5.04 -53.49 -10.07
N LEU A 159 5.84 -52.80 -9.26
CA LEU A 159 5.79 -53.06 -7.83
C LEU A 159 4.31 -52.93 -7.42
N PRO A 160 3.73 -53.89 -6.68
CA PRO A 160 2.36 -53.75 -6.22
C PRO A 160 2.19 -52.40 -5.51
N ALA A 161 0.97 -51.84 -5.54
CA ALA A 161 0.57 -50.60 -4.86
C ALA A 161 0.78 -50.62 -3.31
N THR A 162 1.52 -51.60 -2.81
CA THR A 162 2.14 -51.66 -1.49
C THR A 162 3.18 -50.55 -1.36
N VAL A 163 2.71 -49.43 -0.84
CA VAL A 163 3.39 -48.48 0.07
C VAL A 163 4.92 -48.55 -0.02
N LEU A 164 5.56 -47.56 -0.65
CA LEU A 164 6.99 -47.34 -0.43
C LEU A 164 7.22 -47.24 1.10
N PRO A 165 7.88 -48.22 1.73
CA PRO A 165 7.91 -48.31 3.18
C PRO A 165 8.56 -47.06 3.76
N GLY A 166 7.85 -46.42 4.69
CA GLY A 166 8.36 -45.27 5.42
C GLY A 166 8.30 -43.91 4.71
N VAL A 167 7.76 -43.80 3.48
CA VAL A 167 7.63 -42.49 2.80
C VAL A 167 6.63 -41.57 3.51
N SER A 168 5.46 -42.09 3.90
CA SER A 168 4.48 -41.29 4.66
C SER A 168 5.06 -40.82 5.99
N SER A 169 5.69 -41.73 6.77
CA SER A 169 6.35 -41.35 8.03
C SER A 169 7.51 -40.38 7.81
N TRP A 170 8.25 -40.50 6.71
CA TRP A 170 9.32 -39.58 6.37
C TRP A 170 8.77 -38.18 6.04
N LEU A 171 7.69 -38.07 5.26
CA LEU A 171 7.04 -36.80 4.96
C LEU A 171 6.48 -36.14 6.23
N VAL A 172 5.80 -36.90 7.08
CA VAL A 172 5.29 -36.39 8.37
C VAL A 172 6.44 -35.91 9.23
N LYS A 173 7.53 -36.68 9.34
CA LYS A 173 8.74 -36.27 10.09
C LYS A 173 9.38 -35.03 9.48
N LEU A 174 9.48 -34.95 8.16
CA LEU A 174 10.06 -33.80 7.46
C LEU A 174 9.29 -32.51 7.78
N VAL A 175 7.95 -32.55 7.71
CA VAL A 175 7.10 -31.39 8.03
C VAL A 175 7.21 -31.07 9.52
N THR A 176 7.07 -32.07 10.40
CA THR A 176 7.14 -31.88 11.85
C THR A 176 8.48 -31.29 12.29
N ASP A 177 9.61 -31.85 11.84
CA ASP A 177 10.96 -31.36 12.15
C ASP A 177 11.14 -29.92 11.64
N THR A 178 10.56 -29.59 10.48
CA THR A 178 10.62 -28.23 9.92
C THR A 178 9.83 -27.25 10.77
N LEU A 179 8.60 -27.59 11.18
CA LEU A 179 7.78 -26.76 12.06
C LEU A 179 8.46 -26.55 13.41
N VAL A 180 8.98 -27.61 14.03
CA VAL A 180 9.71 -27.54 15.31
C VAL A 180 10.94 -26.64 15.22
N LYS A 181 11.71 -26.75 14.15
CA LYS A 181 12.93 -25.94 13.97
C LYS A 181 12.66 -24.49 13.60
N THR A 182 11.47 -24.13 13.14
CA THR A 182 11.21 -22.79 12.59
C THR A 182 10.14 -22.00 13.32
N MET A 183 9.14 -22.66 13.91
CA MET A 183 7.94 -22.00 14.43
C MET A 183 7.32 -22.72 15.64
N VAL A 184 8.12 -23.37 16.49
CA VAL A 184 7.69 -23.88 17.81
C VAL A 184 8.53 -23.20 18.89
N GLU A 185 7.89 -22.76 19.98
CA GLU A 185 8.57 -22.06 21.08
C GLU A 185 9.86 -22.78 21.55
N PRO A 186 10.97 -22.04 21.77
CA PRO A 186 11.10 -20.57 21.78
C PRO A 186 11.33 -19.93 20.39
N ARG A 187 11.29 -20.71 19.31
CA ARG A 187 11.55 -20.23 17.95
C ARG A 187 10.29 -19.60 17.37
N ARG A 188 10.39 -18.33 17.01
CA ARG A 188 9.28 -17.51 16.50
C ARG A 188 9.61 -17.00 15.11
N ARG A 189 8.63 -16.99 14.24
CA ARG A 189 8.70 -16.26 12.97
C ARG A 189 8.15 -14.86 13.18
N CYS A 190 8.64 -13.92 12.39
CA CYS A 190 8.16 -12.54 12.40
C CYS A 190 7.57 -12.24 11.02
N PHE A 191 6.33 -11.76 11.00
CA PHE A 191 5.72 -11.19 9.82
C PHE A 191 5.66 -9.68 10.00
N THR A 192 6.42 -8.95 9.20
CA THR A 192 6.34 -7.50 9.14
C THR A 192 5.16 -7.10 8.27
N LEU A 193 4.31 -6.21 8.78
CA LEU A 193 3.31 -5.57 7.93
C LEU A 193 4.07 -4.63 6.97
N PRO A 194 3.62 -4.51 5.71
CA PRO A 194 4.25 -3.59 4.78
C PRO A 194 4.27 -2.17 5.37
N PRO A 195 5.31 -1.35 5.10
CA PRO A 195 5.46 0.01 5.63
C PRO A 195 4.41 0.99 5.09
N VAL A 196 3.40 0.49 4.38
CA VAL A 196 2.26 1.28 3.92
C VAL A 196 1.45 1.67 5.14
N ASP A 197 1.22 2.98 5.30
CA ASP A 197 0.29 3.48 6.29
C ASP A 197 -1.12 3.00 5.92
N LEU A 198 -1.49 1.84 6.46
CA LEU A 198 -2.83 1.28 6.33
C LEU A 198 -3.84 2.03 7.21
N MET A 199 -3.39 3.02 8.02
CA MET A 199 -4.30 3.89 8.73
C MET A 199 -5.10 4.66 7.68
N LYS A 200 -6.36 4.27 7.56
CA LYS A 200 -7.26 4.92 6.64
C LYS A 200 -7.36 6.38 7.07
N LYS A 201 -7.10 7.32 6.15
CA LYS A 201 -7.32 8.73 6.46
C LYS A 201 -8.81 8.97 6.59
N VAL A 202 -9.19 9.61 7.69
CA VAL A 202 -10.58 10.04 7.87
C VAL A 202 -10.92 11.05 6.78
N THR A 203 -11.98 10.78 6.04
CA THR A 203 -12.51 11.63 4.97
C THR A 203 -13.81 12.33 5.35
N GLY A 204 -14.34 12.03 6.54
CA GLY A 204 -15.56 12.65 7.03
C GLY A 204 -16.26 11.83 8.11
N ALA A 205 -17.37 12.34 8.63
CA ALA A 205 -18.17 11.68 9.65
C ALA A 205 -19.65 12.04 9.56
N ILE A 206 -20.53 11.18 10.07
CA ILE A 206 -21.93 11.51 10.30
C ILE A 206 -22.15 11.75 11.79
N ILE A 207 -22.56 12.97 12.15
CA ILE A 207 -22.81 13.39 13.51
C ILE A 207 -24.29 13.74 13.67
N TYR A 208 -24.92 13.15 14.68
CA TYR A 208 -26.27 13.53 15.08
C TYR A 208 -26.15 14.58 16.18
N VAL A 209 -26.73 15.75 15.92
CA VAL A 209 -26.70 16.89 16.82
C VAL A 209 -28.11 17.15 17.33
N THR A 210 -28.32 16.90 18.61
CA THR A 210 -29.58 17.18 19.29
C THR A 210 -29.45 18.45 20.12
N VAL A 211 -30.18 19.50 19.74
CA VAL A 211 -30.32 20.72 20.53
C VAL A 211 -31.42 20.49 21.57
N ILE A 212 -31.03 20.31 22.83
CA ILE A 212 -31.96 19.94 23.91
C ILE A 212 -32.64 21.19 24.45
N SER A 213 -31.87 22.10 25.04
CA SER A 213 -32.41 23.27 25.72
C SER A 213 -31.39 24.39 25.87
N ALA A 214 -31.86 25.61 26.08
CA ALA A 214 -31.05 26.70 26.60
C ALA A 214 -31.56 27.12 27.97
N SER A 215 -30.70 27.71 28.80
CA SER A 215 -31.05 28.22 30.12
C SER A 215 -30.46 29.60 30.37
N LYS A 216 -31.06 30.35 31.31
CA LYS A 216 -30.59 31.68 31.73
C LYS A 216 -30.60 32.73 30.60
N LEU A 217 -31.49 32.61 29.61
CA LEU A 217 -31.67 33.63 28.58
C LEU A 217 -32.40 34.84 29.16
N SER A 218 -31.86 36.05 28.95
CA SER A 218 -32.52 37.29 29.36
C SER A 218 -32.18 38.43 28.40
N ARG A 219 -33.20 39.26 28.11
CA ARG A 219 -33.09 40.35 27.13
C ARG A 219 -32.09 41.45 27.57
N SER A 220 -31.88 41.61 28.88
CA SER A 220 -30.95 42.57 29.47
C SER A 220 -29.47 42.18 29.35
N ASN A 221 -29.18 40.87 29.26
CA ASN A 221 -27.79 40.37 29.27
C ASN A 221 -27.27 40.04 27.86
N LEU A 222 -28.17 39.88 26.87
CA LEU A 222 -27.81 39.49 25.50
C LEU A 222 -27.58 40.69 24.55
N LYS A 223 -28.12 41.88 24.85
CA LYS A 223 -27.84 43.11 24.07
C LYS A 223 -26.60 43.83 24.60
N GLY A 224 -25.43 43.39 24.16
CA GLY A 224 -24.18 44.12 24.33
C GLY A 224 -24.17 45.45 23.56
N SER A 225 -24.23 46.57 24.30
CA SER A 225 -23.60 47.87 23.99
C SER A 225 -23.82 48.57 22.63
N ILE A 226 -25.05 48.96 22.27
CA ILE A 226 -25.26 50.03 21.24
C ILE A 226 -26.22 51.17 21.71
N ALA A 227 -27.00 51.01 22.78
CA ALA A 227 -28.04 51.98 23.16
C ALA A 227 -27.70 52.92 24.34
N ARG A 228 -26.43 53.27 24.59
CA ARG A 228 -26.05 54.34 25.55
C ARG A 228 -25.49 55.56 24.84
N ARG A 229 -26.27 56.18 23.95
CA ARG A 229 -25.96 57.53 23.46
C ARG A 229 -27.18 58.30 22.96
N GLN A 230 -28.29 58.27 23.70
CA GLN A 230 -29.27 59.35 23.70
C GLN A 230 -30.24 59.11 24.85
N GLN A 231 -30.67 60.20 25.49
CA GLN A 231 -31.59 60.26 26.64
C GLN A 231 -30.93 60.11 28.02
N SER A 232 -30.16 61.14 28.40
CA SER A 232 -30.25 61.64 29.77
C SER A 232 -30.84 63.04 29.72
N LEU A 233 -32.15 63.14 29.94
CA LEU A 233 -32.83 64.29 30.54
C LEU A 233 -34.25 63.85 30.90
N MET A 234 -34.64 64.20 32.13
CA MET A 234 -35.95 64.08 32.79
C MET A 234 -36.19 62.84 33.67
N MET A 235 -36.28 63.14 34.99
CA MET A 235 -36.93 62.43 36.11
C MET A 235 -38.23 61.72 35.70
N ASP A 236 -38.72 60.65 36.34
CA ASP A 236 -38.92 60.45 37.78
C ASP A 236 -39.28 58.96 38.05
N GLY A 237 -39.16 58.51 39.29
CA GLY A 237 -39.24 57.10 39.67
C GLY A 237 -40.61 56.41 39.56
N ARG A 238 -40.59 55.09 39.32
CA ARG A 238 -41.56 54.09 39.83
C ARG A 238 -41.15 52.65 39.48
N SER A 239 -41.24 51.78 40.50
CA SER A 239 -41.42 50.32 40.51
C SER A 239 -40.54 49.43 39.64
N GLU A 240 -39.67 48.65 40.32
CA GLU A 240 -39.21 47.35 39.87
C GLU A 240 -40.40 46.42 39.62
N ASP A 241 -40.76 46.18 38.36
CA ASP A 241 -41.70 45.12 37.98
C ASP A 241 -40.98 44.06 37.12
N CYS A 242 -40.81 42.89 37.72
CA CYS A 242 -40.24 41.67 37.16
C CYS A 242 -41.25 40.96 36.25
N HIS A 243 -41.50 41.46 35.03
CA HIS A 243 -42.46 40.82 34.10
C HIS A 243 -42.00 40.60 32.63
N ASP A 244 -40.77 40.91 32.24
CA ASP A 244 -40.47 41.13 30.81
C ASP A 244 -39.88 39.95 30.00
N ASN A 245 -39.74 38.75 30.57
CA ASN A 245 -39.09 37.59 29.88
C ASN A 245 -40.04 36.48 29.40
N LYS A 246 -41.38 36.63 29.53
CA LYS A 246 -42.33 35.58 29.12
C LYS A 246 -42.58 35.51 27.61
N ASP A 247 -42.22 36.55 26.86
CA ASP A 247 -42.55 36.69 25.43
C ASP A 247 -41.34 36.53 24.49
N MET A 248 -40.21 36.06 25.01
CA MET A 248 -39.01 35.85 24.18
C MET A 248 -39.18 34.58 23.34
N LEU A 249 -39.39 34.75 22.02
CA LEU A 249 -39.47 33.66 21.06
C LEU A 249 -38.09 33.39 20.46
N THR A 250 -37.51 32.22 20.74
CA THR A 250 -36.13 31.91 20.33
C THR A 250 -36.03 30.62 19.53
N PHE A 251 -35.02 30.57 18.65
CA PHE A 251 -34.61 29.34 17.96
C PHE A 251 -33.09 29.32 17.80
N VAL A 252 -32.54 28.13 17.59
CA VAL A 252 -31.11 27.91 17.36
C VAL A 252 -30.90 27.47 15.92
N GLU A 253 -29.95 28.10 15.26
CA GLU A 253 -29.41 27.68 13.98
C GLU A 253 -28.08 26.95 14.22
N VAL A 254 -28.01 25.69 13.79
CA VAL A 254 -26.83 24.84 13.88
C VAL A 254 -26.14 24.84 12.52
N GLU A 255 -24.88 25.24 12.50
CA GLU A 255 -24.03 25.31 11.32
C GLU A 255 -22.86 24.33 11.49
N LEU A 256 -22.62 23.51 10.47
CA LEU A 256 -21.44 22.68 10.30
C LEU A 256 -20.98 22.85 8.86
N GLU A 257 -19.82 23.50 8.66
CA GLU A 257 -19.31 23.82 7.33
C GLU A 257 -20.36 24.57 6.49
N ASP A 258 -20.73 24.07 5.30
CA ASP A 258 -21.75 24.67 4.42
C ASP A 258 -23.21 24.26 4.79
N LEU A 259 -23.40 23.40 5.80
CA LEU A 259 -24.71 22.87 6.18
C LEU A 259 -25.30 23.61 7.39
N THR A 260 -26.43 24.28 7.18
CA THR A 260 -27.20 24.95 8.24
C THR A 260 -28.54 24.26 8.51
N ARG A 261 -28.90 24.09 9.78
CA ARG A 261 -30.18 23.52 10.26
C ARG A 261 -30.78 24.43 11.33
N LYS A 262 -32.10 24.50 11.44
CA LYS A 262 -32.79 25.39 12.41
C LYS A 262 -33.77 24.62 13.27
N THR A 263 -33.83 24.93 14.56
CA THR A 263 -34.85 24.41 15.47
C THR A 263 -36.19 25.11 15.26
N TYR A 264 -37.25 24.54 15.83
CA TYR A 264 -38.53 25.26 15.95
C TYR A 264 -38.40 26.45 16.90
N VAL A 265 -39.28 27.45 16.73
CA VAL A 265 -39.34 28.61 17.63
C VAL A 265 -40.02 28.20 18.94
N ARG A 266 -39.43 28.57 20.09
CA ARG A 266 -39.96 28.27 21.42
C ARG A 266 -39.98 29.52 22.31
N PRO A 267 -41.05 29.72 23.11
CA PRO A 267 -41.14 30.83 24.03
C PRO A 267 -40.40 30.56 25.35
N GLY A 268 -39.90 31.62 25.99
CA GLY A 268 -39.44 31.63 27.37
C GLY A 268 -37.92 31.71 27.54
N SER A 269 -37.48 31.93 28.78
CA SER A 269 -36.07 32.10 29.18
C SER A 269 -35.29 30.78 29.30
N CYS A 270 -35.99 29.65 29.32
CA CYS A 270 -35.41 28.30 29.36
C CYS A 270 -36.09 27.38 28.30
N PRO A 271 -35.94 27.69 27.00
CA PRO A 271 -36.60 26.94 25.94
C PRO A 271 -36.06 25.51 25.83
N LYS A 272 -36.96 24.55 25.58
CA LYS A 272 -36.63 23.17 25.21
C LYS A 272 -37.05 22.90 23.77
N TRP A 273 -36.10 22.50 22.94
CA TRP A 273 -36.33 22.26 21.51
C TRP A 273 -36.37 20.78 21.16
N ASP A 274 -35.53 19.96 21.80
CA ASP A 274 -35.38 18.52 21.57
C ASP A 274 -35.30 18.16 20.07
N SER A 275 -34.65 19.03 19.28
CA SER A 275 -34.57 18.91 17.83
C SER A 275 -33.25 18.24 17.44
N THR A 276 -33.33 17.17 16.66
CA THR A 276 -32.15 16.39 16.23
C THR A 276 -31.89 16.58 14.74
N PHE A 277 -30.64 16.82 14.40
CA PHE A 277 -30.18 17.04 13.03
C PHE A 277 -29.09 16.04 12.65
N ASN A 278 -29.18 15.52 11.44
CA ASN A 278 -28.10 14.73 10.84
C ASN A 278 -27.18 15.69 10.10
N MET A 279 -25.92 15.73 10.52
CA MET A 279 -24.89 16.60 9.96
C MET A 279 -23.72 15.76 9.45
N VAL A 280 -23.12 16.19 8.35
CA VAL A 280 -21.99 15.51 7.71
C VAL A 280 -20.77 16.39 7.87
N LEU A 281 -19.70 15.79 8.39
CA LEU A 281 -18.37 16.38 8.51
C LEU A 281 -17.52 15.89 7.36
N HIS A 282 -16.72 16.74 6.71
CA HIS A 282 -15.92 16.36 5.54
C HIS A 282 -14.41 16.20 5.82
N GLU A 283 -13.98 16.33 7.07
CA GLU A 283 -12.58 16.16 7.50
C GLU A 283 -12.47 15.36 8.83
N ASP A 284 -11.25 15.21 9.35
CA ASP A 284 -10.94 14.60 10.65
C ASP A 284 -11.23 15.54 11.83
N THR A 285 -11.52 16.82 11.55
CA THR A 285 -11.90 17.85 12.52
C THR A 285 -13.06 18.68 12.03
N GLY A 286 -13.86 19.20 12.95
CA GLY A 286 -15.03 20.01 12.64
C GLY A 286 -15.37 21.04 13.69
N ILE A 287 -16.14 22.06 13.31
CA ILE A 287 -16.65 23.09 14.21
C ILE A 287 -18.16 23.18 14.03
N LEU A 288 -18.90 22.77 15.06
CA LEU A 288 -20.33 22.99 15.19
C LEU A 288 -20.56 24.37 15.79
N ARG A 289 -21.18 25.27 15.02
CA ARG A 289 -21.60 26.59 15.52
C ARG A 289 -23.09 26.58 15.80
N PHE A 290 -23.45 27.13 16.94
CA PHE A 290 -24.85 27.27 17.37
C PHE A 290 -25.14 28.75 17.51
N HIS A 291 -25.96 29.29 16.61
CA HIS A 291 -26.37 30.70 16.60
C HIS A 291 -27.77 30.81 17.19
N LEU A 292 -27.92 31.64 18.23
CA LEU A 292 -29.18 31.90 18.89
C LEU A 292 -29.84 33.16 18.32
N TYR A 293 -31.11 33.06 17.93
CA TYR A 293 -31.89 34.16 17.37
C TYR A 293 -33.17 34.42 18.18
N GLU A 294 -33.58 35.68 18.26
CA GLU A 294 -34.90 36.11 18.71
C GLU A 294 -35.81 36.39 17.51
N CYS A 295 -37.08 36.02 17.63
CA CYS A 295 -38.14 36.35 16.68
C CYS A 295 -39.10 37.36 17.32
N PRO A 296 -38.93 38.67 17.09
CA PRO A 296 -39.84 39.68 17.62
C PRO A 296 -41.25 39.51 17.02
N PRO A 297 -42.32 39.56 17.84
CA PRO A 297 -43.68 39.44 17.33
C PRO A 297 -43.97 40.55 16.30
N GLY A 298 -44.32 40.15 15.06
CA GLY A 298 -44.64 41.06 13.96
C GLY A 298 -43.45 41.53 13.09
N SER A 299 -42.22 41.07 13.36
CA SER A 299 -41.05 41.33 12.51
C SER A 299 -40.79 40.21 11.52
N VAL A 300 -40.39 40.54 10.29
CA VAL A 300 -39.91 39.57 9.28
C VAL A 300 -38.40 39.30 9.44
N LYS A 301 -37.70 40.11 10.25
CA LYS A 301 -36.26 39.99 10.53
C LYS A 301 -36.04 39.35 11.89
N TYR A 302 -35.14 38.37 11.93
CA TYR A 302 -34.64 37.75 13.15
C TYR A 302 -33.49 38.55 13.72
N ASP A 303 -33.49 38.74 15.04
CA ASP A 303 -32.42 39.42 15.74
C ASP A 303 -31.41 38.37 16.23
N TYR A 304 -30.16 38.48 15.78
CA TYR A 304 -29.06 37.65 16.28
C TYR A 304 -28.74 38.05 17.73
N LEU A 305 -28.66 37.07 18.62
CA LEU A 305 -28.37 37.29 20.03
C LEU A 305 -26.92 36.96 20.38
N THR A 306 -26.50 35.72 20.11
CA THR A 306 -25.18 35.20 20.50
C THR A 306 -24.91 33.85 19.83
N SER A 307 -23.70 33.33 19.93
CA SER A 307 -23.30 32.01 19.44
C SER A 307 -22.43 31.25 20.42
N CYS A 308 -22.34 29.94 20.24
CA CYS A 308 -21.30 29.11 20.86
C CYS A 308 -20.77 28.07 19.87
N GLU A 309 -19.53 27.63 20.09
CA GLU A 309 -18.87 26.66 19.23
C GLU A 309 -18.51 25.38 19.99
N ILE A 310 -18.68 24.23 19.34
CA ILE A 310 -18.18 22.93 19.79
C ILE A 310 -17.31 22.36 18.68
N LYS A 311 -16.08 22.01 19.04
CA LYS A 311 -15.13 21.41 18.13
C LYS A 311 -15.14 19.89 18.29
N VAL A 312 -15.01 19.19 17.17
CA VAL A 312 -14.94 17.72 17.10
C VAL A 312 -13.64 17.31 16.41
N ARG A 313 -13.05 16.21 16.85
CA ARG A 313 -11.84 15.64 16.28
C ARG A 313 -11.80 14.12 16.40
N TYR A 314 -11.35 13.47 15.34
CA TYR A 314 -10.91 12.08 15.34
C TYR A 314 -9.53 11.93 15.98
N VAL A 315 -9.37 10.89 16.80
CA VAL A 315 -8.11 10.53 17.45
C VAL A 315 -7.62 9.19 16.91
N ALA A 316 -6.30 9.02 16.85
CA ALA A 316 -5.65 7.85 16.25
C ALA A 316 -5.94 6.51 16.96
N ASP A 317 -6.57 6.54 18.13
CA ASP A 317 -7.05 5.37 18.87
C ASP A 317 -8.50 4.99 18.51
N ASP A 318 -9.02 5.49 17.38
CA ASP A 318 -10.40 5.36 16.89
C ASP A 318 -11.48 6.06 17.74
N SER A 319 -11.08 6.86 18.73
CA SER A 319 -12.00 7.63 19.54
C SER A 319 -12.32 9.01 18.95
N THR A 320 -13.33 9.66 19.52
CA THR A 320 -13.74 11.02 19.16
C THR A 320 -13.71 11.95 20.35
N VAL A 321 -13.09 13.12 20.20
CA VAL A 321 -13.07 14.15 21.22
C VAL A 321 -13.94 15.33 20.80
N PHE A 322 -14.83 15.73 21.69
CA PHE A 322 -15.61 16.96 21.59
C PHE A 322 -15.10 17.95 22.63
N TRP A 323 -14.86 19.20 22.25
CA TRP A 323 -14.49 20.23 23.21
C TRP A 323 -15.08 21.60 22.89
N ALA A 324 -15.32 22.37 23.93
CA ALA A 324 -15.83 23.72 23.87
C ALA A 324 -15.14 24.59 24.92
N ILE A 325 -15.27 25.92 24.77
CA ILE A 325 -14.80 26.88 25.77
C ILE A 325 -15.94 27.07 26.79
N GLY A 326 -15.66 26.72 28.04
CA GLY A 326 -16.54 26.91 29.18
C GLY A 326 -16.44 28.30 29.80
N PRO A 327 -17.16 28.53 30.92
CA PRO A 327 -17.09 29.79 31.66
C PRO A 327 -15.65 30.11 32.06
N ASP A 328 -15.28 31.40 32.07
CA ASP A 328 -13.94 31.88 32.43
C ASP A 328 -12.78 31.33 31.59
N SER A 329 -13.04 30.99 30.31
CA SER A 329 -12.06 30.41 29.38
C SER A 329 -11.55 29.01 29.77
N THR A 330 -12.31 28.28 30.59
CA THR A 330 -12.03 26.86 30.89
C THR A 330 -12.32 25.99 29.67
N VAL A 331 -11.74 24.79 29.58
CA VAL A 331 -12.02 23.85 28.48
C VAL A 331 -12.97 22.75 28.96
N ILE A 332 -14.12 22.62 28.30
CA ILE A 332 -15.06 21.52 28.51
C ILE A 332 -14.78 20.48 27.43
N ALA A 333 -14.16 19.36 27.80
CA ALA A 333 -13.86 18.26 26.87
C ALA A 333 -14.60 16.98 27.27
N LYS A 334 -15.12 16.26 26.27
CA LYS A 334 -15.76 14.95 26.40
C LYS A 334 -15.17 14.00 25.38
N HIS A 335 -14.97 12.75 25.80
CA HIS A 335 -14.35 11.71 24.98
C HIS A 335 -15.33 10.56 24.75
N ALA A 336 -15.46 10.15 23.49
CA ALA A 336 -16.26 9.02 23.05
C ALA A 336 -15.35 7.94 22.48
N GLU A 337 -15.16 6.87 23.26
CA GLU A 337 -14.31 5.72 22.90
C GLU A 337 -14.86 4.90 21.72
N ILE A 338 -16.17 4.96 21.47
CA ILE A 338 -16.85 4.16 20.44
C ILE A 338 -17.93 5.01 19.76
N CYS A 339 -18.08 4.86 18.45
CA CYS A 339 -19.21 5.41 17.69
C CYS A 339 -20.56 4.93 18.28
N GLY A 340 -21.55 5.82 18.27
CA GLY A 340 -22.90 5.56 18.79
C GLY A 340 -23.08 5.89 20.28
N LYS A 341 -22.01 6.23 21.01
CA LYS A 341 -22.09 6.69 22.41
C LYS A 341 -22.67 8.10 22.48
N ASP A 342 -23.61 8.30 23.39
CA ASP A 342 -24.22 9.59 23.66
C ASP A 342 -23.25 10.50 24.44
N VAL A 343 -22.98 11.69 23.90
CA VAL A 343 -22.15 12.71 24.55
C VAL A 343 -22.99 13.95 24.81
N GLU A 344 -23.33 14.21 26.07
CA GLU A 344 -24.03 15.43 26.48
C GLU A 344 -23.03 16.51 26.92
N MET A 345 -23.22 17.72 26.41
CA MET A 345 -22.39 18.89 26.69
C MET A 345 -23.27 20.10 27.03
N VAL A 346 -22.84 20.85 28.05
CA VAL A 346 -23.40 22.16 28.40
C VAL A 346 -22.35 23.21 28.08
N VAL A 347 -22.67 24.14 27.19
CA VAL A 347 -21.72 25.12 26.65
C VAL A 347 -22.29 26.54 26.85
N PRO A 348 -21.54 27.46 27.45
CA PRO A 348 -21.98 28.84 27.57
C PRO A 348 -21.96 29.54 26.20
N PHE A 349 -22.92 30.44 25.99
CA PHE A 349 -22.88 31.35 24.85
C PHE A 349 -21.77 32.41 25.01
N GLU A 350 -21.22 32.90 23.91
CA GLU A 350 -20.17 33.92 23.89
C GLU A 350 -20.67 35.26 24.46
N GLY A 351 -20.02 35.72 25.54
CA GLY A 351 -20.34 36.97 26.26
C GLY A 351 -20.32 36.81 27.79
N ALA A 352 -19.89 37.85 28.51
CA ALA A 352 -19.91 37.84 29.97
C ALA A 352 -21.37 37.98 30.48
N ASN A 353 -21.95 36.86 30.94
CA ASN A 353 -23.32 36.69 31.48
C ASN A 353 -24.42 36.26 30.49
N SER A 354 -24.08 35.66 29.35
CA SER A 354 -25.03 35.02 28.43
C SER A 354 -25.39 33.59 28.88
N GLY A 355 -26.56 33.11 28.47
CA GLY A 355 -27.10 31.80 28.87
C GLY A 355 -26.23 30.60 28.46
N GLU A 356 -26.68 29.42 28.85
CA GLU A 356 -26.01 28.15 28.53
C GLU A 356 -26.86 27.30 27.59
N LEU A 357 -26.22 26.64 26.63
CA LEU A 357 -26.83 25.71 25.69
C LEU A 357 -26.49 24.26 26.08
N THR A 358 -27.51 23.42 26.21
CA THR A 358 -27.37 21.97 26.39
C THR A 358 -27.57 21.27 25.06
N VAL A 359 -26.57 20.51 24.64
CA VAL A 359 -26.61 19.71 23.41
C VAL A 359 -26.20 18.28 23.68
N LYS A 360 -26.75 17.36 22.88
CA LYS A 360 -26.35 15.96 22.83
C LYS A 360 -25.79 15.65 21.46
N LEU A 361 -24.60 15.08 21.43
CA LEU A 361 -23.85 14.75 20.24
C LEU A 361 -23.68 13.23 20.17
N VAL A 362 -24.00 12.64 19.02
CA VAL A 362 -23.82 11.21 18.76
C VAL A 362 -23.13 11.05 17.43
N LEU A 363 -21.87 10.66 17.45
CA LEU A 363 -21.18 10.25 16.24
C LEU A 363 -21.72 8.89 15.79
N LYS A 364 -22.21 8.78 14.56
CA LYS A 364 -22.71 7.50 14.01
C LYS A 364 -21.63 6.71 13.31
N GLU A 365 -20.85 7.36 12.47
CA GLU A 365 -19.80 6.73 11.69
C GLU A 365 -18.70 7.73 11.34
N TRP A 366 -17.45 7.24 11.33
CA TRP A 366 -16.34 7.87 10.62
C TRP A 366 -16.21 7.22 9.25
N GLN A 367 -15.98 8.05 8.25
CA GLN A 367 -15.73 7.68 6.87
C GLN A 367 -14.23 7.78 6.61
N PHE A 368 -13.73 6.86 5.81
CA PHE A 368 -12.31 6.59 5.70
C PHE A 368 -11.95 6.39 4.22
N SER A 369 -10.91 7.05 3.72
CA SER A 369 -10.32 6.72 2.42
C SER A 369 -9.53 5.42 2.54
N ASP A 370 -9.63 4.55 1.55
CA ASP A 370 -8.68 3.46 1.37
C ASP A 370 -7.27 4.03 1.21
N GLY A 371 -6.35 3.63 2.09
CA GLY A 371 -5.00 4.20 2.20
C GLY A 371 -4.05 3.89 1.04
N SER A 372 -4.47 3.97 -0.22
CA SER A 372 -3.61 3.76 -1.40
C SER A 372 -2.73 4.97 -1.75
N HIS A 373 -2.44 5.84 -0.77
CA HIS A 373 -1.46 6.91 -0.90
C HIS A 373 -0.22 6.59 -0.07
N SER A 374 0.83 6.15 -0.78
CA SER A 374 2.19 6.09 -0.29
C SER A 374 2.58 7.41 0.39
N SER A 375 3.02 7.28 1.62
CA SER A 375 3.58 8.31 2.48
C SER A 375 4.81 8.98 1.86
N HIS A 376 4.63 10.16 1.26
CA HIS A 376 5.68 11.19 1.26
C HIS A 376 5.12 12.45 1.92
N GLY A 377 5.26 12.49 3.24
CA GLY A 377 4.89 13.62 4.08
C GLY A 377 5.86 13.75 5.24
N ILE A 378 7.15 13.93 4.96
CA ILE A 378 8.09 14.43 5.98
C ILE A 378 7.78 15.92 6.18
N ARG A 379 7.31 16.25 7.38
CA ARG A 379 7.27 17.62 7.89
C ARG A 379 8.70 18.12 8.04
N LEU A 380 9.09 19.13 7.27
CA LEU A 380 10.22 20.00 7.59
C LEU A 380 9.68 21.42 7.77
N GLY A 381 9.82 21.94 8.99
CA GLY A 381 9.51 23.33 9.31
C GLY A 381 10.51 24.29 8.70
N SER A 382 9.97 25.42 8.24
CA SER A 382 10.59 26.72 7.92
C SER A 382 11.96 26.75 7.23
N GLN A 383 11.96 27.14 5.95
CA GLN A 383 12.61 28.39 5.52
C GLN A 383 12.17 28.76 4.09
N GLN A 384 12.39 30.02 3.77
CA GLN A 384 11.67 30.80 2.76
C GLN A 384 11.90 30.37 1.30
N SER A 385 10.92 30.77 0.49
CA SER A 385 10.88 30.81 -0.97
C SER A 385 12.23 31.04 -1.67
N LEU A 386 12.40 30.45 -2.86
CA LEU A 386 12.51 31.15 -4.15
C LEU A 386 12.71 30.14 -5.32
N TYR A 387 11.75 30.17 -6.26
CA TYR A 387 11.81 29.78 -7.68
C TYR A 387 12.24 28.36 -8.13
N GLY A 388 11.37 27.76 -8.96
CA GLY A 388 11.83 26.93 -10.09
C GLY A 388 11.01 25.67 -10.37
N SER A 389 9.79 25.81 -10.87
CA SER A 389 8.92 24.70 -11.29
C SER A 389 9.57 23.77 -12.34
N SER A 390 9.52 22.45 -12.11
CA SER A 390 9.41 21.48 -13.20
C SER A 390 8.64 20.23 -12.76
N ASN A 391 7.35 20.19 -13.09
CA ASN A 391 6.50 19.02 -12.90
C ASN A 391 6.86 17.94 -13.94
N PHE A 392 7.31 16.76 -13.50
CA PHE A 392 7.20 15.52 -14.26
C PHE A 392 6.53 14.48 -13.38
N LEU A 393 5.27 14.16 -13.70
CA LEU A 393 4.57 12.98 -13.19
C LEU A 393 4.97 11.81 -14.09
N SER A 394 5.56 10.76 -13.52
CA SER A 394 5.88 9.52 -14.23
C SER A 394 4.58 8.85 -14.72
N GLY A 395 4.48 8.56 -16.01
CA GLY A 395 3.36 7.77 -16.57
C GLY A 395 3.55 6.27 -16.30
N THR A 396 2.46 5.52 -16.22
CA THR A 396 2.44 4.06 -15.91
C THR A 396 2.79 3.17 -17.12
N GLY A 397 2.96 3.74 -18.32
CA GLY A 397 3.16 3.00 -19.57
C GLY A 397 1.88 2.41 -20.16
N ARG A 398 0.70 2.72 -19.61
CA ARG A 398 -0.62 2.32 -20.14
C ARG A 398 -1.33 3.50 -20.80
N LYS A 399 -2.12 3.22 -21.84
CA LYS A 399 -3.02 4.22 -22.45
C LYS A 399 -4.46 3.95 -22.03
N ILE A 400 -5.16 5.01 -21.65
CA ILE A 400 -6.60 4.99 -21.41
C ILE A 400 -7.31 5.46 -22.67
N CYS A 401 -8.08 4.56 -23.26
CA CYS A 401 -8.98 4.85 -24.36
C CYS A 401 -10.37 5.18 -23.81
N ILE A 402 -10.87 6.38 -24.08
CA ILE A 402 -12.21 6.82 -23.70
C ILE A 402 -13.01 7.09 -24.97
N THR A 403 -14.08 6.36 -25.16
CA THR A 403 -15.07 6.60 -26.22
C THR A 403 -16.27 7.30 -25.61
N VAL A 404 -16.56 8.52 -26.07
CA VAL A 404 -17.81 9.22 -25.75
C VAL A 404 -18.85 8.72 -26.75
N VAL A 405 -19.79 7.91 -26.27
CA VAL A 405 -20.75 7.21 -27.14
C VAL A 405 -21.93 8.13 -27.45
N GLU A 406 -22.74 8.45 -26.44
CA GLU A 406 -23.97 9.21 -26.59
C GLU A 406 -24.31 9.99 -25.31
N GLY A 407 -25.13 11.02 -25.45
CA GLY A 407 -25.76 11.75 -24.35
C GLY A 407 -27.26 11.53 -24.38
N LYS A 408 -27.88 11.50 -23.20
CA LYS A 408 -29.32 11.29 -23.03
C LYS A 408 -29.92 12.36 -22.14
N ASP A 409 -31.08 12.88 -22.52
CA ASP A 409 -31.88 13.86 -21.76
C ASP A 409 -31.08 15.11 -21.33
N LEU A 410 -30.13 15.53 -22.17
CA LEU A 410 -29.31 16.72 -21.92
C LEU A 410 -30.17 17.98 -21.89
N MET A 411 -29.91 18.85 -20.93
CA MET A 411 -30.70 20.07 -20.76
C MET A 411 -30.60 21.01 -21.97
N VAL A 412 -31.76 21.51 -22.39
CA VAL A 412 -31.91 22.55 -23.42
C VAL A 412 -32.51 23.77 -22.73
N LYS A 413 -31.76 24.87 -22.64
CA LYS A 413 -32.22 26.08 -21.94
C LYS A 413 -33.03 27.03 -22.83
N ASP A 414 -32.90 26.95 -24.16
CA ASP A 414 -33.56 27.87 -25.08
C ASP A 414 -34.92 27.38 -25.57
N LYS A 415 -35.92 28.28 -25.48
CA LYS A 415 -37.28 28.12 -26.03
C LYS A 415 -37.34 28.01 -27.56
N LEU A 416 -36.19 28.10 -28.26
CA LEU A 416 -36.05 27.91 -29.71
C LEU A 416 -35.30 26.63 -30.12
N GLY A 417 -34.86 25.77 -29.18
CA GLY A 417 -34.45 24.40 -29.49
C GLY A 417 -33.11 24.21 -30.24
N LYS A 418 -32.23 25.22 -30.30
CA LYS A 418 -30.87 25.07 -30.85
C LYS A 418 -29.85 24.89 -29.72
N SER A 419 -29.73 23.67 -29.21
CA SER A 419 -28.59 23.29 -28.40
C SER A 419 -27.72 22.36 -29.22
N ASP A 420 -26.46 22.73 -29.42
CA ASP A 420 -25.47 21.97 -30.19
C ASP A 420 -24.44 21.39 -29.20
N PRO A 421 -24.80 20.31 -28.48
CA PRO A 421 -23.99 19.80 -27.39
C PRO A 421 -22.68 19.18 -27.86
N TYR A 422 -21.64 19.42 -27.08
CA TYR A 422 -20.35 18.77 -27.20
C TYR A 422 -19.71 18.56 -25.82
N VAL A 423 -18.74 17.65 -25.74
CA VAL A 423 -18.15 17.21 -24.47
C VAL A 423 -16.66 17.53 -24.46
N LYS A 424 -16.22 18.28 -23.44
CA LYS A 424 -14.81 18.50 -23.11
C LYS A 424 -14.37 17.46 -22.07
N LEU A 425 -13.37 16.65 -22.43
CA LEU A 425 -12.70 15.69 -21.57
C LEU A 425 -11.37 16.29 -21.09
N GLN A 426 -11.14 16.27 -19.78
CA GLN A 426 -9.89 16.70 -19.18
C GLN A 426 -9.36 15.61 -18.25
N TYR A 427 -8.12 15.18 -18.51
CA TYR A 427 -7.38 14.24 -17.69
C TYR A 427 -5.95 14.75 -17.52
N GLY A 428 -5.53 15.04 -16.28
CA GLY A 428 -4.30 15.78 -16.03
C GLY A 428 -4.33 17.19 -16.64
N LYS A 429 -3.24 17.50 -17.34
CA LYS A 429 -3.07 18.72 -18.11
C LYS A 429 -3.60 18.60 -19.55
N VAL A 430 -4.04 17.42 -19.97
CA VAL A 430 -4.50 17.17 -21.34
C VAL A 430 -6.01 17.44 -21.43
N LEU A 431 -6.41 18.27 -22.39
CA LEU A 431 -7.79 18.61 -22.66
C LEU A 431 -8.14 18.26 -24.11
N LYS A 432 -9.21 17.48 -24.30
CA LYS A 432 -9.74 17.06 -25.60
C LYS A 432 -11.24 17.36 -25.67
N ARG A 433 -11.80 17.54 -26.87
CA ARG A 433 -13.24 17.81 -27.04
C ARG A 433 -13.84 17.02 -28.19
N THR A 434 -15.10 16.63 -28.08
CA THR A 434 -15.88 16.07 -29.18
C THR A 434 -16.31 17.16 -30.17
N LYS A 435 -16.70 16.73 -31.37
CA LYS A 435 -17.46 17.57 -32.30
C LYS A 435 -18.85 17.90 -31.73
N ALA A 436 -19.35 19.10 -31.98
CA ALA A 436 -20.73 19.45 -31.66
C ALA A 436 -21.71 18.72 -32.59
N VAL A 437 -22.81 18.25 -32.01
CA VAL A 437 -23.91 17.61 -32.74
C VAL A 437 -25.09 18.55 -32.71
N GLN A 438 -25.63 18.88 -33.87
CA GLN A 438 -26.62 19.96 -33.97
C GLN A 438 -28.01 19.53 -33.46
N HIS A 439 -28.63 20.42 -32.70
CA HIS A 439 -30.07 20.48 -32.44
C HIS A 439 -30.68 19.19 -31.86
N THR A 440 -30.03 18.58 -30.87
CA THR A 440 -30.56 17.38 -30.20
C THR A 440 -30.20 17.33 -28.71
N PRO A 441 -31.16 17.01 -27.81
CA PRO A 441 -30.89 16.70 -26.41
C PRO A 441 -30.32 15.28 -26.21
N ASN A 442 -30.30 14.46 -27.27
CA ASN A 442 -29.77 13.10 -27.27
C ASN A 442 -28.70 12.93 -28.36
N PRO A 443 -27.54 13.60 -28.25
CA PRO A 443 -26.47 13.53 -29.24
C PRO A 443 -25.74 12.19 -29.23
N ILE A 444 -25.40 11.68 -30.40
CA ILE A 444 -24.53 10.51 -30.57
C ILE A 444 -23.20 11.01 -31.14
N TRP A 445 -22.11 10.81 -30.42
CA TRP A 445 -20.78 11.30 -30.82
C TRP A 445 -19.87 10.19 -31.35
N GLU A 446 -19.92 9.00 -30.75
CA GLU A 446 -19.05 7.84 -31.04
C GLU A 446 -17.57 8.20 -31.28
N GLN A 447 -17.02 9.08 -30.44
CA GLN A 447 -15.67 9.61 -30.61
C GLN A 447 -14.71 9.02 -29.57
N LYS A 448 -13.65 8.38 -30.06
CA LYS A 448 -12.59 7.76 -29.25
C LYS A 448 -11.42 8.73 -29.02
N PHE A 449 -10.96 8.81 -27.78
CA PHE A 449 -9.84 9.64 -27.35
C PHE A 449 -8.84 8.81 -26.54
N GLU A 450 -7.56 8.99 -26.84
CA GLU A 450 -6.47 8.34 -26.10
C GLU A 450 -5.83 9.30 -25.11
N PHE A 451 -5.57 8.83 -23.89
CA PHE A 451 -4.84 9.56 -22.86
C PHE A 451 -3.72 8.67 -22.31
N ASP A 452 -2.56 9.25 -22.02
CA ASP A 452 -1.52 8.54 -21.28
C ASP A 452 -1.92 8.50 -19.81
N GLU A 453 -1.92 7.32 -19.19
CA GLU A 453 -2.30 7.18 -17.79
C GLU A 453 -1.29 7.86 -16.87
N ILE A 454 -1.79 8.69 -15.95
CA ILE A 454 -1.00 9.52 -15.04
C ILE A 454 -1.03 8.88 -13.65
N VAL A 455 0.14 8.70 -13.03
CA VAL A 455 0.25 8.22 -11.64
C VAL A 455 -0.30 9.29 -10.69
N GLY A 456 -1.31 8.93 -9.87
CA GLY A 456 -1.90 9.84 -8.88
C GLY A 456 -3.43 9.87 -8.81
N GLY A 457 -4.15 8.96 -9.47
CA GLY A 457 -5.59 8.79 -9.26
C GLY A 457 -6.44 10.01 -9.65
N GLU A 458 -6.06 10.77 -10.68
CA GLU A 458 -6.89 11.89 -11.12
C GLU A 458 -8.21 11.43 -11.75
N TYR A 459 -9.31 12.09 -11.41
CA TYR A 459 -10.60 11.89 -12.06
C TYR A 459 -10.58 12.44 -13.50
N LEU A 460 -11.22 11.71 -14.43
CA LEU A 460 -11.59 12.28 -15.72
C LEU A 460 -12.67 13.34 -15.50
N LYS A 461 -12.33 14.60 -15.73
CA LYS A 461 -13.27 15.72 -15.66
C LYS A 461 -13.97 15.86 -17.00
N ILE A 462 -15.28 15.80 -16.95
CA ILE A 462 -16.16 15.90 -18.11
C ILE A 462 -16.97 17.17 -17.97
N LYS A 463 -16.97 18.00 -19.01
CA LYS A 463 -17.83 19.17 -19.11
C LYS A 463 -18.60 19.09 -20.41
N CYS A 464 -19.92 19.01 -20.31
CA CYS A 464 -20.80 19.11 -21.46
C CYS A 464 -21.18 20.57 -21.65
N ASN A 465 -20.95 21.11 -22.85
CA ASN A 465 -21.29 22.49 -23.18
C ASN A 465 -22.14 22.50 -24.45
N SER A 466 -22.95 23.56 -24.63
CA SER A 466 -23.59 23.87 -25.89
C SER A 466 -22.76 24.90 -26.65
N GLU A 467 -22.52 24.66 -27.94
CA GLU A 467 -21.83 25.63 -28.80
C GLU A 467 -22.81 26.73 -29.22
N GLU A 468 -22.56 27.96 -28.76
CA GLU A 468 -23.39 29.14 -29.06
C GLU A 468 -22.55 30.27 -29.67
N THR A 469 -23.20 31.11 -30.47
CA THR A 469 -22.54 32.21 -31.22
C THR A 469 -21.90 33.27 -30.30
N PHE A 470 -22.30 33.37 -29.03
CA PHE A 470 -21.85 34.39 -28.08
C PHE A 470 -21.17 33.84 -26.81
N GLY A 471 -20.71 32.58 -26.85
CA GLY A 471 -19.91 31.97 -25.80
C GLY A 471 -20.53 30.69 -25.25
N ASP A 472 -19.71 29.63 -25.14
CA ASP A 472 -20.16 28.30 -24.74
C ASP A 472 -20.84 28.29 -23.37
N GLU A 473 -22.09 27.81 -23.30
CA GLU A 473 -22.79 27.61 -22.03
C GLU A 473 -22.55 26.18 -21.49
N ASN A 474 -22.24 26.05 -20.19
CA ASN A 474 -22.08 24.75 -19.55
C ASN A 474 -23.45 24.13 -19.23
N ILE A 475 -23.72 22.98 -19.85
CA ILE A 475 -24.97 22.21 -19.75
C ILE A 475 -24.83 20.96 -18.87
N GLY A 476 -23.72 20.82 -18.15
CA GLY A 476 -23.52 19.81 -17.11
C GLY A 476 -22.05 19.41 -16.96
N SER A 477 -21.69 18.91 -15.78
CA SER A 477 -20.32 18.45 -15.50
C SER A 477 -20.35 17.12 -14.77
N ALA A 478 -19.39 16.25 -15.05
CA ALA A 478 -19.26 14.97 -14.36
C ALA A 478 -17.80 14.64 -14.09
N ARG A 479 -17.57 13.78 -13.10
CA ARG A 479 -16.24 13.25 -12.77
C ARG A 479 -16.29 11.74 -12.75
N VAL A 480 -15.40 11.10 -13.49
CA VAL A 480 -15.33 9.64 -13.57
C VAL A 480 -14.01 9.19 -12.96
N ASN A 481 -14.07 8.29 -11.99
CA ASN A 481 -12.88 7.65 -11.46
C ASN A 481 -12.37 6.61 -12.47
N LEU A 482 -11.14 6.79 -12.93
CA LEU A 482 -10.45 5.88 -13.86
C LEU A 482 -9.63 4.80 -13.13
N GLU A 483 -9.69 4.77 -11.80
CA GLU A 483 -8.99 3.77 -10.97
C GLU A 483 -9.67 2.39 -11.03
N GLY A 484 -8.85 1.33 -10.91
CA GLY A 484 -9.31 -0.06 -10.92
C GLY A 484 -9.81 -0.59 -12.27
N ILE A 485 -9.44 0.04 -13.39
CA ILE A 485 -9.72 -0.49 -14.73
C ILE A 485 -8.78 -1.67 -15.02
N ILE A 486 -9.36 -2.84 -15.30
CA ILE A 486 -8.62 -4.05 -15.65
C ILE A 486 -8.20 -3.95 -17.12
N GLU A 487 -6.95 -4.28 -17.40
CA GLU A 487 -6.37 -4.23 -18.74
C GLU A 487 -7.13 -5.14 -19.72
N GLY A 488 -7.45 -4.62 -20.90
CA GLY A 488 -8.23 -5.33 -21.93
C GLY A 488 -9.74 -5.46 -21.61
N SER A 489 -10.22 -4.91 -20.48
CA SER A 489 -11.65 -4.84 -20.18
C SER A 489 -12.23 -3.48 -20.56
N VAL A 490 -13.38 -3.50 -21.26
CA VAL A 490 -14.13 -2.29 -21.60
C VAL A 490 -15.18 -2.04 -20.52
N ARG A 491 -15.07 -0.91 -19.81
CA ARG A 491 -16.06 -0.42 -18.86
C ARG A 491 -17.03 0.51 -19.59
N ASP A 492 -18.24 0.03 -19.87
CA ASP A 492 -19.36 0.82 -20.43
C ASP A 492 -20.21 1.37 -19.28
N VAL A 493 -20.33 2.69 -19.17
CA VAL A 493 -20.97 3.36 -18.03
C VAL A 493 -21.81 4.55 -18.47
N TRP A 494 -22.99 4.68 -17.88
CA TRP A 494 -23.80 5.90 -17.93
C TRP A 494 -23.46 6.80 -16.75
N VAL A 495 -23.08 8.03 -17.04
CA VAL A 495 -22.60 9.02 -16.06
C VAL A 495 -23.61 10.16 -16.00
N PRO A 496 -24.34 10.33 -14.89
CA PRO A 496 -25.24 11.46 -14.72
C PRO A 496 -24.46 12.76 -14.58
N LEU A 497 -24.97 13.83 -15.18
CA LEU A 497 -24.38 15.15 -15.08
C LEU A 497 -24.76 15.81 -13.75
N GLU A 498 -23.77 16.35 -13.05
CA GLU A 498 -23.95 17.05 -11.78
C GLU A 498 -24.35 18.52 -12.00
N LYS A 499 -25.02 19.09 -10.99
CA LYS A 499 -25.47 20.51 -10.96
C LYS A 499 -26.49 20.87 -12.05
N VAL A 500 -27.17 19.87 -12.60
CA VAL A 500 -28.18 19.99 -13.65
C VAL A 500 -29.39 19.12 -13.35
N ASN A 501 -30.59 19.53 -13.80
CA ASN A 501 -31.84 18.84 -13.49
C ASN A 501 -32.07 17.56 -14.32
N SER A 502 -31.37 17.41 -15.45
CA SER A 502 -31.42 16.23 -16.33
C SER A 502 -30.17 16.16 -17.21
N GLY A 503 -29.77 14.95 -17.58
CA GLY A 503 -28.67 14.70 -18.52
C GLY A 503 -27.74 13.59 -18.07
N GLU A 504 -27.53 12.59 -18.92
CA GLU A 504 -26.58 11.49 -18.70
C GLU A 504 -25.67 11.33 -19.93
N LEU A 505 -24.43 10.89 -19.72
CA LEU A 505 -23.46 10.60 -20.78
C LEU A 505 -23.02 9.15 -20.71
N ARG A 506 -23.07 8.44 -21.83
CA ARG A 506 -22.54 7.08 -21.95
C ARG A 506 -21.10 7.10 -22.42
N LEU A 507 -20.23 6.46 -21.65
CA LEU A 507 -18.80 6.37 -21.92
C LEU A 507 -18.36 4.91 -21.94
N GLN A 508 -17.50 4.57 -22.88
CA GLN A 508 -16.77 3.30 -22.87
C GLN A 508 -15.30 3.58 -22.60
N ILE A 509 -14.77 2.94 -21.57
CA ILE A 509 -13.43 3.21 -21.05
C ILE A 509 -12.63 1.92 -21.05
N GLU A 510 -11.46 1.93 -21.68
CA GLU A 510 -10.60 0.76 -21.86
C GLU A 510 -9.15 1.12 -21.53
N ALA A 511 -8.48 0.29 -20.73
CA ALA A 511 -7.04 0.41 -20.49
C ALA A 511 -6.30 -0.57 -21.40
N VAL A 512 -5.44 -0.04 -22.27
CA VAL A 512 -4.69 -0.81 -23.26
C VAL A 512 -3.19 -0.70 -22.94
N LYS A 513 -2.50 -1.84 -22.86
CA LYS A 513 -1.03 -1.86 -22.83
C LYS A 513 -0.50 -1.45 -24.20
N ILE A 514 0.60 -0.71 -24.20
CA ILE A 514 1.33 -0.43 -25.43
C ILE A 514 2.03 -1.76 -25.83
N GLU A 515 1.31 -2.60 -26.58
CA GLU A 515 1.93 -3.68 -27.34
C GLU A 515 2.44 -3.07 -28.65
N ASP A 516 3.76 -3.04 -28.80
CA ASP A 516 4.40 -2.64 -30.05
C ASP A 516 3.96 -3.62 -31.15
N TYR A 517 3.10 -3.14 -32.05
CA TYR A 517 2.70 -3.88 -33.24
C TYR A 517 3.96 -4.30 -34.01
N GLU A 518 4.15 -5.62 -34.12
CA GLU A 518 5.30 -6.25 -34.75
C GLU A 518 5.58 -5.71 -36.15
N GLY A 519 6.86 -5.46 -36.40
CA GLY A 519 7.38 -5.05 -37.69
C GLY A 519 8.88 -5.27 -37.80
N SER A 520 9.31 -6.51 -37.52
CA SER A 520 10.53 -7.17 -38.01
C SER A 520 11.92 -6.54 -37.73
N MET A 521 12.84 -7.45 -37.37
CA MET A 521 14.31 -7.34 -37.31
C MET A 521 14.95 -6.71 -36.06
N GLY A 522 15.54 -7.58 -35.24
CA GLY A 522 16.64 -7.23 -34.35
C GLY A 522 16.63 -8.01 -33.03
N SER A 523 17.40 -9.09 -32.98
CA SER A 523 17.62 -9.92 -31.79
C SER A 523 18.32 -9.15 -30.67
N SER A 524 17.76 -9.08 -29.46
CA SER A 524 18.54 -8.72 -28.26
C SER A 524 17.81 -8.99 -26.93
N ASN A 525 18.34 -9.96 -26.17
CA ASN A 525 17.88 -10.36 -24.83
C ASN A 525 18.66 -9.59 -23.74
N GLY A 526 18.58 -8.24 -23.68
CA GLY A 526 19.30 -7.46 -22.66
C GLY A 526 18.77 -6.04 -22.43
N LEU A 527 19.22 -5.39 -21.35
CA LEU A 527 18.93 -4.00 -20.97
C LEU A 527 20.26 -3.24 -20.83
N ILE A 528 20.34 -2.03 -21.36
CA ILE A 528 21.46 -1.11 -21.17
C ILE A 528 21.10 -0.12 -20.07
N GLU A 529 21.89 -0.12 -19.01
CA GLU A 529 21.84 0.89 -17.96
C GLU A 529 22.97 1.88 -18.16
N LEU A 530 22.65 3.17 -18.27
CA LEU A 530 23.59 4.28 -18.39
C LEU A 530 23.45 5.22 -17.20
N VAL A 531 24.50 5.40 -16.42
CA VAL A 531 24.61 6.40 -15.36
C VAL A 531 25.44 7.57 -15.89
N LEU A 532 24.84 8.76 -15.96
CA LEU A 532 25.51 10.01 -16.29
C LEU A 532 25.96 10.68 -14.98
N ILE A 533 27.25 10.63 -14.69
CA ILE A 533 27.79 11.07 -13.39
C ILE A 533 28.07 12.57 -13.43
N GLU A 534 29.04 12.99 -14.24
CA GLU A 534 29.49 14.37 -14.32
C GLU A 534 30.14 14.70 -15.67
N ALA A 535 30.44 15.98 -15.91
CA ALA A 535 31.32 16.41 -16.98
C ALA A 535 32.29 17.47 -16.46
N ARG A 536 33.41 17.65 -17.17
CA ARG A 536 34.44 18.63 -16.79
C ARG A 536 35.00 19.37 -18.00
N ASP A 537 35.50 20.58 -17.76
CA ASP A 537 36.14 21.45 -18.76
C ASP A 537 35.27 21.71 -20.00
N LEU A 538 33.95 21.82 -19.82
CA LEU A 538 33.01 22.10 -20.91
C LEU A 538 33.28 23.47 -21.54
N VAL A 539 32.92 23.62 -22.83
CA VAL A 539 33.02 24.91 -23.51
C VAL A 539 31.98 25.88 -22.93
N ALA A 540 32.41 27.09 -22.59
CA ALA A 540 31.54 28.20 -22.22
C ALA A 540 30.74 28.67 -23.44
N ALA A 541 29.42 28.45 -23.39
CA ALA A 541 28.48 28.88 -24.41
C ALA A 541 27.91 30.27 -24.11
N ASP A 542 27.97 30.72 -22.85
CA ASP A 542 27.51 32.04 -22.43
C ASP A 542 28.56 33.14 -22.58
N ILE A 543 28.08 34.36 -22.85
CA ILE A 543 28.89 35.61 -22.91
C ILE A 543 29.67 35.87 -21.61
N ARG A 544 29.24 35.29 -20.48
CA ARG A 544 29.87 35.44 -19.16
C ARG A 544 30.91 34.36 -18.84
N GLY A 545 31.20 33.45 -19.77
CA GLY A 545 32.22 32.40 -19.58
C GLY A 545 31.73 31.14 -18.84
N THR A 546 30.41 30.92 -18.77
CA THR A 546 29.78 29.71 -18.20
C THR A 546 28.87 29.02 -19.22
N SER A 547 28.23 27.92 -18.83
CA SER A 547 27.16 27.26 -19.58
C SER A 547 26.09 26.75 -18.61
N ASP A 548 24.90 26.47 -19.11
CA ASP A 548 23.81 25.77 -18.44
C ASP A 548 23.65 24.33 -19.00
N PRO A 549 24.64 23.43 -18.79
CA PRO A 549 24.71 22.15 -19.51
C PRO A 549 23.66 21.12 -19.08
N TYR A 550 23.09 20.45 -20.08
CA TYR A 550 22.31 19.21 -19.93
C TYR A 550 22.67 18.22 -21.04
N VAL A 551 22.43 16.93 -20.81
CA VAL A 551 22.75 15.85 -21.75
C VAL A 551 21.46 15.30 -22.34
N ARG A 552 21.38 15.21 -23.66
CA ARG A 552 20.32 14.51 -24.39
C ARG A 552 20.86 13.19 -24.93
N VAL A 553 20.32 12.09 -24.45
CA VAL A 553 20.70 10.73 -24.81
C VAL A 553 19.80 10.22 -25.93
N HIS A 554 20.41 9.74 -27.01
CA HIS A 554 19.74 9.02 -28.08
C HIS A 554 20.20 7.57 -28.08
N TYR A 555 19.24 6.66 -28.06
CA TYR A 555 19.48 5.24 -28.17
C TYR A 555 18.43 4.66 -29.13
N GLY A 556 18.85 4.40 -30.38
CA GLY A 556 17.93 4.05 -31.46
C GLY A 556 16.85 5.12 -31.67
N ARG A 557 15.58 4.74 -31.49
CA ARG A 557 14.42 5.66 -31.58
C ARG A 557 14.14 6.39 -30.25
N MET A 558 14.75 5.97 -29.15
CA MET A 558 14.50 6.53 -27.82
C MET A 558 15.32 7.79 -27.56
N LYS A 559 14.70 8.79 -26.93
CA LYS A 559 15.34 10.07 -26.57
C LYS A 559 15.06 10.37 -25.10
N ARG A 560 16.11 10.58 -24.30
CA ARG A 560 16.01 11.01 -22.89
C ARG A 560 16.90 12.22 -22.63
N ARG A 561 16.66 12.97 -21.55
CA ARG A 561 17.49 14.13 -21.17
C ARG A 561 17.77 14.19 -19.68
N THR A 562 18.89 14.77 -19.29
CA THR A 562 19.23 15.03 -17.89
C THR A 562 18.66 16.36 -17.38
N LYS A 563 18.76 16.57 -16.07
CA LYS A 563 18.55 17.89 -15.45
C LYS A 563 19.56 18.91 -15.99
N VAL A 564 19.11 20.16 -16.13
CA VAL A 564 19.97 21.30 -16.48
C VAL A 564 20.75 21.72 -15.24
N MET A 565 22.07 21.85 -15.36
CA MET A 565 22.93 22.42 -14.32
C MET A 565 23.26 23.85 -14.69
N TYR A 566 23.04 24.80 -13.80
CA TYR A 566 23.18 26.22 -14.13
C TYR A 566 24.59 26.76 -13.88
N LYS A 567 25.09 27.59 -14.81
CA LYS A 567 26.31 28.40 -14.73
C LYS A 567 27.55 27.61 -14.34
N THR A 568 27.76 26.45 -14.96
CA THR A 568 28.90 25.58 -14.66
C THR A 568 29.49 24.97 -15.92
N LEU A 569 30.81 24.84 -15.94
CA LEU A 569 31.55 24.07 -16.93
C LEU A 569 31.93 22.67 -16.42
N ASN A 570 31.59 22.38 -15.16
CA ASN A 570 31.82 21.09 -14.51
C ASN A 570 30.51 20.57 -13.86
N PRO A 571 29.50 20.21 -14.66
CA PRO A 571 28.20 19.78 -14.13
C PRO A 571 28.25 18.37 -13.54
N GLN A 572 27.45 18.13 -12.50
CA GLN A 572 27.29 16.82 -11.88
C GLN A 572 25.81 16.42 -11.89
N TRP A 573 25.44 15.36 -12.61
CA TRP A 573 24.05 14.93 -12.78
C TRP A 573 23.65 13.75 -11.88
N HIS A 574 24.52 12.76 -11.72
CA HIS A 574 24.26 11.51 -11.01
C HIS A 574 22.91 10.86 -11.41
N GLN A 575 22.64 10.75 -12.72
CA GLN A 575 21.33 10.32 -13.24
C GLN A 575 21.44 9.00 -14.02
N THR A 576 20.65 8.00 -13.60
CA THR A 576 20.55 6.68 -14.26
C THR A 576 19.44 6.65 -15.31
N LEU A 577 19.72 6.10 -16.48
CA LEU A 577 18.82 5.94 -17.62
C LEU A 577 18.92 4.51 -18.17
N GLU A 578 17.79 3.83 -18.28
CA GLU A 578 17.72 2.46 -18.80
C GLU A 578 17.06 2.39 -20.18
N PHE A 579 17.63 1.58 -21.07
CA PHE A 579 17.17 1.35 -22.44
C PHE A 579 17.14 -0.16 -22.74
N PRO A 580 16.10 -0.71 -23.36
CA PRO A 580 16.14 -2.08 -23.90
C PRO A 580 17.26 -2.16 -24.93
N ASP A 581 18.17 -3.13 -24.80
CA ASP A 581 19.25 -3.34 -25.77
C ASP A 581 18.60 -3.72 -27.10
N ASP A 582 18.83 -2.93 -28.13
CA ASP A 582 18.40 -3.13 -29.53
C ASP A 582 19.60 -3.12 -30.50
N GLY A 583 20.83 -3.06 -29.97
CA GLY A 583 22.07 -2.93 -30.74
C GLY A 583 22.33 -1.55 -31.38
N SER A 584 21.46 -0.55 -31.20
CA SER A 584 21.60 0.80 -31.75
C SER A 584 22.73 1.61 -31.10
N PRO A 585 23.41 2.51 -31.83
CA PRO A 585 24.44 3.36 -31.24
C PRO A 585 23.86 4.27 -30.14
N LEU A 586 24.55 4.33 -29.00
CA LEU A 586 24.23 5.22 -27.88
C LEU A 586 24.96 6.55 -28.05
N VAL A 587 24.22 7.63 -28.32
CA VAL A 587 24.78 8.96 -28.60
C VAL A 587 24.34 9.97 -27.54
N LEU A 588 25.29 10.65 -26.92
CA LEU A 588 25.07 11.69 -25.92
C LEU A 588 25.33 13.06 -26.56
N HIS A 589 24.37 13.98 -26.42
CA HIS A 589 24.51 15.36 -26.88
C HIS A 589 24.51 16.29 -25.67
N VAL A 590 25.63 16.94 -25.39
CA VAL A 590 25.73 17.95 -24.35
C VAL A 590 25.33 19.30 -24.94
N LYS A 591 24.33 19.94 -24.32
CA LYS A 591 23.72 21.17 -24.83
C LYS A 591 23.59 22.20 -23.74
N ASP A 592 23.60 23.44 -24.18
CA ASP A 592 23.41 24.62 -23.35
C ASP A 592 21.92 25.01 -23.32
N HIS A 593 21.34 25.13 -22.13
CA HIS A 593 19.96 25.55 -21.99
C HIS A 593 19.85 27.08 -21.92
N ASN A 594 19.47 27.71 -23.03
CA ASN A 594 19.21 29.15 -23.08
C ASN A 594 17.71 29.47 -23.03
N THR A 595 17.31 30.39 -22.15
CA THR A 595 15.91 30.81 -21.97
C THR A 595 15.35 31.68 -23.10
N VAL A 596 16.20 32.28 -23.93
CA VAL A 596 15.79 33.30 -24.93
C VAL A 596 16.34 33.05 -26.35
N LEU A 597 17.38 32.23 -26.50
CA LEU A 597 18.02 31.90 -27.79
C LEU A 597 17.97 30.39 -28.08
N PRO A 598 18.11 29.94 -29.34
CA PRO A 598 18.21 28.52 -29.67
C PRO A 598 19.35 27.85 -28.88
N THR A 599 19.10 26.65 -28.34
CA THR A 599 20.08 25.91 -27.53
C THR A 599 21.36 25.66 -28.33
N SER A 600 22.50 26.13 -27.80
CA SER A 600 23.82 25.91 -28.39
C SER A 600 24.31 24.49 -28.08
N SER A 601 24.93 23.82 -29.06
CA SER A 601 25.55 22.50 -28.83
C SER A 601 26.91 22.70 -28.16
N ILE A 602 27.13 22.08 -27.00
CA ILE A 602 28.40 22.12 -26.24
C ILE A 602 29.32 20.97 -26.67
N GLY A 603 28.78 19.92 -27.30
CA GLY A 603 29.54 18.81 -27.88
C GLY A 603 28.77 17.51 -27.82
N ASP A 604 29.18 16.53 -28.61
CA ASP A 604 28.49 15.24 -28.71
C ASP A 604 29.47 14.08 -28.53
N CYS A 605 29.04 12.93 -28.01
CA CYS A 605 29.88 11.75 -27.97
C CYS A 605 29.09 10.46 -28.20
N VAL A 606 29.75 9.46 -28.77
CA VAL A 606 29.18 8.12 -28.98
C VAL A 606 29.77 7.18 -27.95
N VAL A 607 28.91 6.43 -27.26
CA VAL A 607 29.31 5.47 -26.23
C VAL A 607 29.40 4.08 -26.86
N GLU A 608 30.62 3.53 -26.90
CA GLU A 608 30.85 2.16 -27.35
C GLU A 608 30.54 1.16 -26.22
N TYR A 609 29.42 0.46 -26.34
CA TYR A 609 28.98 -0.52 -25.35
C TYR A 609 28.95 -1.97 -25.89
N HIS A 610 29.01 -2.17 -27.21
CA HIS A 610 28.96 -3.48 -27.86
C HIS A 610 30.09 -4.43 -27.45
N ARG A 611 31.19 -3.91 -26.91
CA ARG A 611 32.37 -4.67 -26.47
C ARG A 611 32.36 -5.00 -24.98
N LEU A 612 31.30 -4.64 -24.25
CA LEU A 612 31.20 -4.87 -22.81
C LEU A 612 30.70 -6.29 -22.50
N PRO A 613 31.34 -7.00 -21.56
CA PRO A 613 30.82 -8.26 -21.04
C PRO A 613 29.43 -8.04 -20.41
N PRO A 614 28.50 -9.01 -20.53
CA PRO A 614 27.20 -8.94 -19.86
C PRO A 614 27.36 -8.78 -18.34
N ASN A 615 26.44 -8.03 -17.72
CA ASN A 615 26.35 -7.77 -16.28
C ASN A 615 27.60 -7.11 -15.64
N GLN A 616 28.53 -6.59 -16.46
CA GLN A 616 29.69 -5.86 -15.97
C GLN A 616 29.54 -4.34 -16.15
N ILE A 617 29.88 -3.59 -15.10
CA ILE A 617 29.88 -2.13 -15.09
C ILE A 617 31.16 -1.62 -15.77
N CYS A 618 31.02 -0.67 -16.69
CA CYS A 618 32.12 0.03 -17.32
C CYS A 618 32.06 1.52 -16.98
N ASP A 619 33.04 1.99 -16.20
CA ASP A 619 33.22 3.38 -15.79
C ASP A 619 34.26 4.07 -16.69
N LYS A 620 33.88 5.15 -17.39
CA LYS A 620 34.77 5.84 -18.34
C LYS A 620 34.49 7.34 -18.45
N TRP A 621 35.57 8.11 -18.65
CA TRP A 621 35.54 9.47 -19.17
C TRP A 621 35.63 9.45 -20.69
N ILE A 622 34.74 10.17 -21.36
CA ILE A 622 34.66 10.26 -22.83
C ILE A 622 34.82 11.72 -23.26
N PRO A 623 35.79 12.05 -24.12
CA PRO A 623 35.94 13.40 -24.65
C PRO A 623 34.81 13.74 -25.64
N LEU A 624 34.31 14.98 -25.55
CA LEU A 624 33.28 15.49 -26.45
C LEU A 624 33.86 15.78 -27.85
N GLN A 625 33.13 15.39 -28.88
CA GLN A 625 33.48 15.60 -30.28
C GLN A 625 32.99 16.96 -30.76
N GLY A 626 33.73 17.56 -31.69
CA GLY A 626 33.40 18.86 -32.28
C GLY A 626 33.79 20.07 -31.43
N VAL A 627 34.47 19.87 -30.30
CA VAL A 627 34.88 20.94 -29.38
C VAL A 627 36.34 20.82 -28.94
N LYS A 628 36.92 21.94 -28.50
CA LYS A 628 38.34 22.03 -28.13
C LYS A 628 38.64 21.46 -26.73
N ARG A 629 37.63 21.43 -25.85
CA ARG A 629 37.70 21.03 -24.44
C ARG A 629 36.34 20.50 -24.00
N GLY A 630 36.33 19.57 -23.04
CA GLY A 630 35.12 18.97 -22.48
C GLY A 630 35.16 17.45 -22.49
N GLU A 631 34.96 16.84 -21.31
CA GLU A 631 34.83 15.39 -21.15
C GLU A 631 33.62 15.06 -20.29
N ILE A 632 32.96 13.93 -20.56
CA ILE A 632 31.80 13.43 -19.81
C ILE A 632 32.13 12.08 -19.14
N HIS A 633 31.78 11.94 -17.87
CA HIS A 633 31.95 10.75 -17.05
C HIS A 633 30.67 9.94 -17.01
N ILE A 634 30.77 8.68 -17.43
CA ILE A 634 29.63 7.77 -17.48
C ILE A 634 29.98 6.41 -16.87
N GLN A 635 28.95 5.73 -16.36
CA GLN A 635 28.97 4.29 -16.15
C GLN A 635 27.94 3.62 -17.05
N ILE A 636 28.31 2.51 -17.67
CA ILE A 636 27.41 1.75 -18.53
C ILE A 636 27.48 0.26 -18.23
N THR A 637 26.32 -0.38 -18.15
CA THR A 637 26.16 -1.80 -17.84
C THR A 637 25.21 -2.45 -18.84
N ARG A 638 25.61 -3.58 -19.43
CA ARG A 638 24.73 -4.38 -20.29
C ARG A 638 24.14 -5.54 -19.49
N LYS A 639 22.96 -5.36 -18.91
CA LYS A 639 22.25 -6.36 -18.11
C LYS A 639 21.65 -7.44 -19.02
N VAL A 640 22.04 -8.70 -18.86
CA VAL A 640 21.47 -9.85 -19.60
C VAL A 640 20.92 -10.85 -18.59
N PRO A 641 19.69 -11.39 -18.76
CA PRO A 641 19.14 -12.42 -17.87
C PRO A 641 20.00 -13.70 -17.97
N GLU A 642 20.62 -14.11 -16.87
CA GLU A 642 21.43 -15.33 -16.85
C GLU A 642 20.55 -16.59 -16.76
N LEU A 643 20.63 -17.44 -17.77
CA LEU A 643 20.30 -18.86 -17.68
C LEU A 643 21.46 -19.55 -16.95
N GLU A 644 21.24 -19.93 -15.69
CA GLU A 644 22.26 -20.51 -14.80
C GLU A 644 23.03 -21.66 -15.47
N LYS A 645 24.30 -21.42 -15.80
CA LYS A 645 25.31 -22.45 -15.97
C LYS A 645 26.14 -22.53 -14.70
N ARG A 646 26.23 -23.73 -14.14
CA ARG A 646 27.07 -24.12 -12.98
C ARG A 646 28.46 -23.48 -13.04
N PRO A 647 28.95 -22.89 -11.94
CA PRO A 647 30.37 -22.66 -11.76
C PRO A 647 31.07 -23.98 -11.41
N SER A 648 32.18 -24.24 -12.09
CA SER A 648 33.12 -25.31 -11.75
C SER A 648 33.81 -25.04 -10.41
N LEU A 649 34.04 -26.12 -9.67
CA LEU A 649 34.70 -26.20 -8.38
C LEU A 649 36.16 -25.72 -8.47
N ASP A 650 36.46 -24.65 -7.74
CA ASP A 650 37.77 -24.48 -7.13
C ASP A 650 37.66 -24.78 -5.63
N SER A 651 38.55 -25.64 -5.17
CA SER A 651 38.63 -26.18 -3.82
C SER A 651 39.20 -25.13 -2.85
N GLU A 652 38.33 -24.32 -2.26
CA GLU A 652 38.65 -23.56 -1.04
C GLU A 652 38.24 -24.35 0.21
N SER A 653 39.10 -24.31 1.23
CA SER A 653 38.97 -25.13 2.44
C SER A 653 37.66 -24.87 3.20
N SER A 654 37.00 -25.95 3.61
CA SER A 654 35.67 -25.97 4.23
C SER A 654 35.56 -25.18 5.54
N SER A 655 36.68 -25.04 6.27
CA SER A 655 36.70 -24.30 7.55
C SER A 655 36.49 -22.79 7.38
N THR A 656 37.00 -22.19 6.30
CA THR A 656 36.94 -20.75 6.05
C THR A 656 35.52 -20.26 5.78
N LYS A 657 34.71 -21.06 5.07
CA LYS A 657 33.34 -20.69 4.69
C LYS A 657 32.38 -20.63 5.88
N VAL A 658 32.52 -21.51 6.87
CA VAL A 658 31.69 -21.49 8.10
C VAL A 658 31.98 -20.24 8.92
N HIS A 659 33.26 -19.91 9.11
CA HIS A 659 33.65 -18.72 9.85
C HIS A 659 33.22 -17.43 9.13
N GLN A 660 33.22 -17.43 7.80
CA GLN A 660 32.75 -16.31 7.01
C GLN A 660 31.23 -16.12 7.11
N ILE A 661 30.42 -17.18 6.96
CA ILE A 661 28.96 -17.12 7.09
C ILE A 661 28.57 -16.71 8.52
N SER A 662 29.22 -17.28 9.54
CA SER A 662 28.99 -16.91 10.93
C SER A 662 29.39 -15.46 11.23
N GLY A 663 30.44 -14.95 10.58
CA GLY A 663 30.87 -13.56 10.69
C GLY A 663 29.83 -12.60 10.09
N GLN A 664 29.36 -12.90 8.88
CA GLN A 664 28.32 -12.13 8.19
C GLN A 664 27.00 -12.12 8.97
N MET A 665 26.60 -13.25 9.56
CA MET A 665 25.41 -13.29 10.42
C MET A 665 25.57 -12.41 11.67
N LYS A 666 26.76 -12.40 12.28
CA LYS A 666 27.02 -11.56 13.46
C LYS A 666 26.97 -10.07 13.11
N GLU A 667 27.56 -9.69 11.97
CA GLU A 667 27.54 -8.32 11.46
C GLU A 667 26.12 -7.87 11.12
N MET A 668 25.32 -8.75 10.53
CA MET A 668 23.91 -8.46 10.23
C MET A 668 23.03 -8.38 11.48
N MET A 669 23.31 -9.18 12.52
CA MET A 669 22.64 -9.04 13.82
C MET A 669 22.94 -7.68 14.49
N ILE A 670 24.17 -7.19 14.36
CA ILE A 670 24.56 -5.85 14.84
C ILE A 670 23.83 -4.76 14.04
N LYS A 671 23.79 -4.89 12.70
CA LYS A 671 23.05 -3.98 11.81
C LYS A 671 21.56 -3.92 12.13
N LEU A 672 20.93 -5.07 12.45
CA LEU A 672 19.54 -5.12 12.88
C LEU A 672 19.33 -4.39 14.21
N GLN A 673 20.26 -4.55 15.15
CA GLN A 673 20.18 -3.89 16.45
C GLN A 673 20.28 -2.37 16.33
N THR A 674 21.18 -1.86 15.47
CA THR A 674 21.28 -0.42 15.18
C THR A 674 20.03 0.12 14.47
N LEU A 675 19.47 -0.65 13.52
CA LEU A 675 18.26 -0.24 12.80
C LEU A 675 17.01 -0.22 13.70
N ILE A 676 16.96 -1.07 14.73
CA ILE A 676 15.91 -1.03 15.77
C ILE A 676 16.04 0.25 16.61
N GLU A 677 17.26 0.63 17.00
CA GLU A 677 17.54 1.86 17.76
C GLU A 677 17.21 3.13 16.94
N ASP A 678 17.46 3.12 15.63
CA ASP A 678 17.20 4.23 14.72
C ASP A 678 15.75 4.31 14.21
N GLY A 679 14.89 3.34 14.54
CA GLY A 679 13.48 3.32 14.15
C GLY A 679 13.23 3.14 12.64
N ASN A 680 14.22 2.65 11.88
CA ASN A 680 14.14 2.48 10.43
C ASN A 680 13.52 1.14 10.03
N VAL A 681 12.19 1.12 9.86
CA VAL A 681 11.40 -0.10 9.59
C VAL A 681 11.67 -0.69 8.20
N GLU A 682 11.98 0.12 7.19
CA GLU A 682 12.27 -0.35 5.82
C GLU A 682 13.62 -1.08 5.76
N GLY A 683 14.66 -0.49 6.37
CA GLY A 683 15.98 -1.13 6.47
C GLY A 683 15.97 -2.43 7.28
N LEU A 684 15.06 -2.56 8.25
CA LEU A 684 14.85 -3.79 9.01
C LEU A 684 14.29 -4.91 8.15
N SER A 685 13.31 -4.62 7.28
CA SER A 685 12.71 -5.64 6.41
C SER A 685 13.72 -6.22 5.43
N GLU A 686 14.53 -5.36 4.78
CA GLU A 686 15.57 -5.80 3.85
C GLU A 686 16.65 -6.64 4.56
N SER A 687 17.12 -6.16 5.72
CA SER A 687 18.14 -6.87 6.51
C SER A 687 17.62 -8.20 7.09
N LEU A 688 16.33 -8.32 7.39
CA LEU A 688 15.71 -9.58 7.80
C LEU A 688 15.62 -10.58 6.63
N CYS A 689 15.28 -10.13 5.42
CA CYS A 689 15.32 -10.98 4.23
C CYS A 689 16.75 -11.48 3.94
N GLU A 690 17.74 -10.60 4.01
CA GLU A 690 19.16 -10.97 3.88
C GLU A 690 19.56 -12.01 4.95
N LEU A 691 19.14 -11.83 6.20
CA LEU A 691 19.41 -12.78 7.28
C LEU A 691 18.75 -14.15 7.05
N GLU A 692 17.52 -14.17 6.51
CA GLU A 692 16.87 -15.42 6.12
C GLU A 692 17.67 -16.14 5.02
N THR A 693 18.20 -15.41 4.03
CA THR A 693 19.03 -16.01 2.97
C THR A 693 20.36 -16.58 3.51
N LEU A 694 21.04 -15.86 4.43
CA LEU A 694 22.26 -16.37 5.06
C LEU A 694 22.00 -17.59 5.93
N HIS A 695 20.90 -17.58 6.70
CA HIS A 695 20.50 -18.74 7.48
C HIS A 695 20.22 -19.96 6.59
N ASP A 696 19.55 -19.75 5.45
CA ASP A 696 19.33 -20.77 4.44
C ASP A 696 20.63 -21.34 3.86
N MET A 697 21.63 -20.49 3.59
CA MET A 697 22.96 -20.90 3.14
C MET A 697 23.71 -21.68 4.23
N GLN A 698 23.61 -21.25 5.49
CA GLN A 698 24.21 -21.95 6.62
C GLN A 698 23.60 -23.36 6.78
N GLU A 699 22.28 -23.49 6.66
CA GLU A 699 21.61 -24.79 6.71
C GLU A 699 21.99 -25.71 5.55
N GLU A 700 22.13 -25.17 4.34
CA GLU A 700 22.60 -25.92 3.17
C GLU A 700 24.02 -26.45 3.39
N TYR A 701 24.92 -25.59 3.88
CA TYR A 701 26.29 -25.97 4.17
C TYR A 701 26.38 -27.02 5.30
N THR A 702 25.57 -26.85 6.35
CA THR A 702 25.49 -27.81 7.45
C THR A 702 25.01 -29.18 6.95
N ALA A 703 24.00 -29.20 6.08
CA ALA A 703 23.51 -30.44 5.47
C ALA A 703 24.58 -31.11 4.58
N GLN A 704 25.39 -30.33 3.86
CA GLN A 704 26.52 -30.87 3.08
C GLN A 704 27.56 -31.53 4.00
N LEU A 705 27.96 -30.85 5.08
CA LEU A 705 28.90 -31.41 6.07
C LEU A 705 28.36 -32.68 6.74
N GLU A 706 27.07 -32.72 7.11
CA GLU A 706 26.43 -33.93 7.65
C GLU A 706 26.49 -35.09 6.64
N THR A 707 26.35 -34.78 5.35
CA THR A 707 26.42 -35.77 4.26
C THR A 707 27.84 -36.29 4.08
N GLU A 708 28.85 -35.40 4.06
CA GLU A 708 30.26 -35.78 4.01
C GLU A 708 30.69 -36.61 5.23
N GLN A 709 30.27 -36.19 6.42
CA GLN A 709 30.51 -36.94 7.65
C GLN A 709 29.90 -38.35 7.56
N MET A 710 28.68 -38.49 7.06
CA MET A 710 28.04 -39.78 6.86
C MET A 710 28.82 -40.65 5.85
N LEU A 711 29.30 -40.07 4.75
CA LEU A 711 30.10 -40.77 3.76
C LEU A 711 31.45 -41.23 4.32
N LEU A 712 32.10 -40.39 5.12
CA LEU A 712 33.34 -40.74 5.82
C LEU A 712 33.13 -41.87 6.82
N LEU A 713 32.06 -41.81 7.62
CA LEU A 713 31.71 -42.87 8.57
C LEU A 713 31.41 -44.20 7.86
N ASN A 714 30.69 -44.16 6.73
CA ASN A 714 30.47 -45.36 5.92
C ASN A 714 31.79 -45.92 5.39
N LYS A 715 32.68 -45.07 4.89
CA LYS A 715 33.98 -45.49 4.37
C LYS A 715 34.90 -46.05 5.45
N ILE A 716 34.86 -45.49 6.66
CA ILE A 716 35.55 -46.03 7.84
C ILE A 716 35.01 -47.43 8.17
N ASN A 717 33.70 -47.62 8.14
CA ASN A 717 33.08 -48.92 8.38
C ASN A 717 33.44 -49.94 7.28
N GLU A 718 33.44 -49.54 6.01
CA GLU A 718 33.88 -50.39 4.89
C GLU A 718 35.34 -50.80 5.04
N LEU A 719 36.24 -49.85 5.32
CA LEU A 719 37.65 -50.14 5.59
C LEU A 719 37.84 -51.03 6.82
N GLY A 720 37.06 -50.82 7.88
CA GLY A 720 37.05 -51.67 9.06
C GLY A 720 36.64 -53.11 8.74
N GLN A 721 35.63 -53.29 7.88
CA GLN A 721 35.23 -54.62 7.39
C GLN A 721 36.27 -55.24 6.46
N GLU A 722 36.91 -54.47 5.58
CA GLU A 722 38.02 -54.95 4.74
C GLU A 722 39.23 -55.37 5.58
N ILE A 723 39.55 -54.68 6.67
CA ILE A 723 40.62 -55.05 7.61
C ILE A 723 40.26 -56.34 8.36
N LEU A 724 39.00 -56.50 8.78
CA LEU A 724 38.52 -57.74 9.39
C LEU A 724 38.55 -58.92 8.41
N ASN A 725 38.26 -58.68 7.13
CA ASN A 725 38.26 -59.69 6.07
C ASN A 725 39.65 -60.01 5.50
N SER A 726 40.64 -59.13 5.69
CA SER A 726 42.03 -59.28 5.20
C SER A 726 43.01 -59.81 6.25
N SER A 727 42.53 -60.12 7.46
CA SER A 727 43.34 -60.78 8.49
C SER A 727 43.69 -62.22 8.07
N PRO A 728 44.97 -62.58 7.88
CA PRO A 728 45.35 -63.93 7.46
C PRO A 728 45.12 -64.93 8.60
N THR A 729 44.60 -66.10 8.22
CA THR A 729 44.59 -67.33 9.00
C THR A 729 46.01 -67.71 9.45
N LEU A 730 46.39 -67.32 10.67
CA LEU A 730 47.62 -67.73 11.33
C LEU A 730 47.33 -68.63 12.53
N ILE A 731 46.53 -69.70 12.37
CA ILE A 731 46.53 -70.84 13.28
C ILE A 731 46.27 -72.15 12.51
N ARG A 732 47.31 -72.69 11.86
CA ARG A 732 47.50 -74.15 11.75
C ARG A 732 48.90 -74.51 11.24
N ARG A 733 49.88 -74.53 12.14
CA ARG A 733 51.04 -75.46 12.13
C ARG A 733 51.91 -75.25 13.36
N ALA A 734 51.46 -75.83 14.47
CA ALA A 734 52.33 -76.38 15.50
C ALA A 734 51.56 -77.56 16.12
N TYR A 735 52.30 -78.63 16.44
CA TYR A 735 51.85 -79.94 16.95
C TYR A 735 51.51 -81.00 15.90
N SER A 736 52.55 -81.45 15.19
CA SER A 736 52.89 -82.88 15.17
C SER A 736 53.72 -83.19 16.42
N ASN A 737 53.10 -83.85 17.40
CA ASN A 737 53.62 -84.94 18.24
C ASN A 737 52.54 -85.32 19.25
#